data_AF-A0A1I7ST66-F1
#
_entry.id   AF-A0A1I7ST66-F1
#
_cell.length_a   1.000
_cell.length_b   1.000
_cell.length_c   1.000
_cell.angle_alpha   90.00
_cell.angle_beta   90.00
_cell.angle_gamma   90.00
#
_symmetry.space_group_name_H-M   'P 1'
#
loop_
_entity.id
_entity.type
_entity.pdbx_description
1 polymer ?
#
loop_
_entity_poly.entity_id
_entity_poly.type
_entity_poly.pdbx_seq_one_letter_code
_entity_poly.pdbx_strand_id
1 'polypeptide(L)'
;MIHLKSQPRNCKLAIALLFALILCSIYLFNNNQIVDGQKPVTLIKVLSSNLTATHFYYFYNYTDTTPVFYISPPSDLHRTAPDIVIAIPTVPRNNQSYIIKTVENLLAQLYDEEKHRIVIVISCNYDVNQENSEYCVQLASTLSASFDWACKQGLIELISYPEYWTPKEFPQDPLNPFNITDPPDRFYWRTKQHTDFIYLMSYCLHVHPASSFYIQLEDDVLTRKGYVSEIQRFIQKVQSKPWLTLEFSNLGFIGKLFRMQSLQQFVIHDLPLYNLIPIDWSFDEFHFRSFCKHLPRKPCVRKVYREHRISHRPPLFQHVGLYSSLAGKQQNLKEKRFSDTPLPLLIEGNKIQLANAICTDNSVTKDMIYDMYYKEKPLEIVNPLPKLKLTLYFNESASISVGRMCTIALEKLCQEVERRQSKFIERLREAVAIPSVSADKSHREDVFKMTDWAEKHLTALGIKCKQVENGTQKLLDGSSIRLPPVLFGTLGEDKSKKTLLVYGHLDVQPADKSDGWNTEPFDLTENNGKLFGRGSSDDKGPVIAWINAIEVLQALKIEIPVNIKFVLEGMEESGSEGLDEVLLKHKDTFLHDVDATCISDNYWLGKNKPCLTYGLRGVCYYAVEVSSPKQDLHSGIYGGTIHEPMNSLIHILSRLSDVNGKINIEGLDKLVAPVTDAERELYKSIDFDVKEYSSDIGCEKLISDSPETILMNRWRFPALSLHGIEGAFHSPGAKTVIPSKVIGKFSIRIVPNMEPDAVHQLVIAHVEREWANLGSHCNMKVKAIQGGKPWVADFDNALYRAGAKALEQVYGTKPDYTREGGSIPVTLTFQEITKKPVMLLPIGACDDMAHSQNEKIDIKNYIKGTQVLGAFLMELSQL
;
A
#
# COMPACT_ATOMS: atom_id res chain seq x y z
N MET A 1 -23.51 -24.19 20.69
CA MET A 1 -22.22 -24.85 20.38
C MET A 1 -22.46 -25.94 19.34
N ILE A 2 -22.07 -25.72 18.09
CA ILE A 2 -21.93 -26.75 17.03
C ILE A 2 -20.62 -26.43 16.27
N HIS A 3 -20.03 -27.41 15.58
CA HIS A 3 -18.64 -27.39 15.08
C HIS A 3 -18.17 -26.07 14.42
N LEU A 4 -17.24 -25.38 15.10
CA LEU A 4 -16.47 -24.24 14.56
C LEU A 4 -14.96 -24.49 14.50
N LYS A 5 -14.46 -25.70 14.78
CA LYS A 5 -13.00 -25.95 14.84
C LYS A 5 -12.30 -25.83 13.48
N SER A 6 -12.91 -26.29 12.39
CA SER A 6 -12.27 -26.50 11.06
C SER A 6 -12.30 -25.32 10.07
N GLN A 7 -12.82 -24.14 10.44
CA GLN A 7 -12.92 -22.99 9.52
C GLN A 7 -11.75 -21.98 9.67
N PRO A 8 -11.40 -21.19 8.63
CA PRO A 8 -10.35 -20.16 8.70
C PRO A 8 -10.59 -19.09 9.76
N ARG A 9 -9.53 -18.39 10.21
CA ARG A 9 -9.60 -17.33 11.23
C ARG A 9 -10.52 -16.18 10.81
N ASN A 10 -10.49 -15.79 9.54
CA ASN A 10 -11.35 -14.73 9.01
C ASN A 10 -12.82 -15.15 8.93
N CYS A 11 -13.11 -16.40 8.53
CA CYS A 11 -14.48 -16.95 8.60
C CYS A 11 -14.97 -17.04 10.06
N LYS A 12 -14.10 -17.43 11.00
CA LYS A 12 -14.42 -17.42 12.44
C LYS A 12 -14.71 -16.00 12.95
N LEU A 13 -13.95 -14.99 12.51
CA LEU A 13 -14.18 -13.59 12.90
C LEU A 13 -15.45 -13.01 12.26
N ALA A 14 -15.68 -13.26 10.97
CA ALA A 14 -16.90 -12.83 10.27
C ALA A 14 -18.15 -13.53 10.82
N ILE A 15 -18.08 -14.83 11.14
CA ILE A 15 -19.17 -15.55 11.81
C ILE A 15 -19.34 -15.07 13.26
N ALA A 16 -18.26 -14.72 13.97
CA ALA A 16 -18.36 -14.14 15.32
C ALA A 16 -18.95 -12.72 15.30
N LEU A 17 -18.63 -11.89 14.30
CA LEU A 17 -19.22 -10.58 14.07
C LEU A 17 -20.68 -10.68 13.61
N LEU A 18 -20.99 -11.64 12.74
CA LEU A 18 -22.37 -11.97 12.35
C LEU A 18 -23.17 -12.44 13.57
N PHE A 19 -22.61 -13.32 14.41
CA PHE A 19 -23.22 -13.70 15.68
C PHE A 19 -23.29 -12.53 16.66
N ALA A 20 -22.33 -11.62 16.71
CA ALA A 20 -22.37 -10.45 17.58
C ALA A 20 -23.40 -9.40 17.11
N LEU A 21 -23.58 -9.20 15.80
CA LEU A 21 -24.60 -8.33 15.23
C LEU A 21 -25.99 -8.96 15.31
N ILE A 22 -26.11 -10.27 15.09
CA ILE A 22 -27.35 -11.03 15.34
C ILE A 22 -27.67 -11.05 16.82
N LEU A 23 -26.71 -11.23 17.73
CA LEU A 23 -26.94 -11.18 19.18
C LEU A 23 -27.21 -9.76 19.67
N CYS A 24 -26.55 -8.71 19.16
CA CYS A 24 -26.89 -7.32 19.47
C CYS A 24 -28.29 -6.98 18.96
N SER A 25 -28.66 -7.40 17.75
CA SER A 25 -30.02 -7.24 17.22
C SER A 25 -31.04 -8.03 18.05
N ILE A 26 -30.81 -9.31 18.34
CA ILE A 26 -31.66 -10.15 19.20
C ILE A 26 -31.72 -9.62 20.64
N TYR A 27 -30.66 -8.99 21.16
CA TYR A 27 -30.65 -8.39 22.50
C TYR A 27 -31.38 -7.04 22.53
N LEU A 28 -31.30 -6.25 21.46
CA LEU A 28 -32.10 -5.04 21.27
C LEU A 28 -33.59 -5.36 21.02
N PHE A 29 -33.91 -6.54 20.49
CA PHE A 29 -35.30 -6.99 20.26
C PHE A 29 -35.91 -7.78 21.44
N ASN A 30 -35.20 -8.73 22.04
CA ASN A 30 -35.70 -9.59 23.13
C ASN A 30 -35.96 -8.83 24.45
N ASN A 31 -35.42 -7.62 24.61
CA ASN A 31 -35.71 -6.78 25.78
C ASN A 31 -37.09 -6.10 25.70
N ASN A 32 -37.85 -6.27 24.62
CA ASN A 32 -39.31 -6.17 24.63
C ASN A 32 -39.90 -7.58 24.81
N GLN A 33 -40.59 -7.84 25.92
CA GLN A 33 -41.16 -9.16 26.18
C GLN A 33 -42.24 -9.55 25.16
N ILE A 34 -42.17 -10.79 24.68
CA ILE A 34 -43.16 -11.38 23.78
C ILE A 34 -44.41 -11.73 24.60
N VAL A 35 -45.52 -11.04 24.35
CA VAL A 35 -46.86 -11.47 24.76
C VAL A 35 -47.61 -11.98 23.54
N ASP A 36 -47.49 -13.29 23.33
CA ASP A 36 -48.32 -14.21 22.54
C ASP A 36 -48.58 -13.97 21.03
N GLY A 37 -48.76 -15.08 20.30
CA GLY A 37 -49.68 -15.16 19.18
C GLY A 37 -49.20 -14.92 17.75
N GLN A 38 -48.27 -14.00 17.44
CA GLN A 38 -47.91 -13.69 16.03
C GLN A 38 -46.39 -13.60 15.76
N LYS A 39 -45.98 -14.13 14.58
CA LYS A 39 -44.58 -14.37 14.23
C LYS A 39 -43.87 -13.12 13.67
N PRO A 40 -42.73 -12.67 14.24
CA PRO A 40 -41.97 -11.51 13.75
C PRO A 40 -41.09 -11.87 12.53
N VAL A 41 -41.71 -11.98 11.35
CA VAL A 41 -41.02 -12.49 10.14
C VAL A 41 -40.43 -11.38 9.26
N THR A 42 -41.04 -10.18 9.21
CA THR A 42 -40.81 -9.23 8.11
C THR A 42 -39.45 -8.53 8.13
N LEU A 43 -39.00 -7.95 9.26
CA LEU A 43 -37.71 -7.25 9.30
C LEU A 43 -36.53 -8.23 9.25
N ILE A 44 -36.65 -9.40 9.89
CA ILE A 44 -35.67 -10.47 9.74
C ILE A 44 -35.60 -10.91 8.28
N LYS A 45 -36.74 -11.08 7.58
CA LYS A 45 -36.71 -11.35 6.13
C LYS A 45 -35.96 -10.28 5.36
N VAL A 46 -36.35 -9.00 5.46
CA VAL A 46 -35.72 -7.92 4.67
C VAL A 46 -34.21 -7.85 4.89
N LEU A 47 -33.74 -7.99 6.13
CA LEU A 47 -32.31 -8.03 6.42
C LEU A 47 -31.66 -9.35 5.95
N SER A 48 -32.27 -10.52 6.19
CA SER A 48 -31.68 -11.82 5.84
C SER A 48 -31.78 -12.21 4.37
N SER A 49 -32.66 -11.57 3.58
CA SER A 49 -32.78 -11.81 2.13
C SER A 49 -31.91 -10.87 1.30
N ASN A 50 -31.64 -9.65 1.78
CA ASN A 50 -30.96 -8.63 0.99
C ASN A 50 -29.53 -8.30 1.49
N LEU A 51 -29.11 -8.73 2.68
CA LEU A 51 -27.70 -8.65 3.12
C LEU A 51 -26.82 -9.67 2.36
N THR A 52 -26.45 -9.32 1.13
CA THR A 52 -25.42 -10.01 0.35
C THR A 52 -24.03 -9.81 0.96
N ALA A 53 -23.04 -10.61 0.56
CA ALA A 53 -21.64 -10.40 0.95
C ALA A 53 -21.15 -8.98 0.61
N THR A 54 -21.65 -8.40 -0.48
CA THR A 54 -21.43 -7.00 -0.88
C THR A 54 -21.86 -6.00 0.19
N HIS A 55 -23.00 -6.21 0.85
CA HIS A 55 -23.46 -5.34 1.93
C HIS A 55 -22.58 -5.45 3.18
N PHE A 56 -22.02 -6.63 3.48
CA PHE A 56 -21.05 -6.79 4.57
C PHE A 56 -19.68 -6.18 4.24
N TYR A 57 -19.21 -6.30 2.99
CA TYR A 57 -18.01 -5.63 2.50
C TYR A 57 -18.14 -4.10 2.63
N TYR A 58 -19.25 -3.54 2.13
CA TYR A 58 -19.54 -2.13 2.28
C TYR A 58 -19.70 -1.73 3.76
N PHE A 59 -20.48 -2.44 4.57
CA PHE A 59 -20.65 -2.10 6.00
C PHE A 59 -19.32 -2.14 6.79
N TYR A 60 -18.39 -3.02 6.43
CA TYR A 60 -17.04 -3.05 7.03
C TYR A 60 -16.23 -1.81 6.62
N ASN A 61 -16.12 -1.54 5.31
CA ASN A 61 -15.37 -0.39 4.77
C ASN A 61 -15.96 0.95 5.25
N TYR A 62 -17.28 1.03 5.36
CA TYR A 62 -18.01 2.19 5.88
C TYR A 62 -17.88 2.39 7.41
N THR A 63 -16.97 1.67 8.09
CA THR A 63 -16.52 2.03 9.45
C THR A 63 -15.16 2.73 9.50
N ASP A 64 -14.41 2.78 8.40
CA ASP A 64 -13.16 3.56 8.33
C ASP A 64 -13.48 5.02 7.98
N THR A 65 -13.29 5.90 8.95
CA THR A 65 -13.51 7.35 8.82
C THR A 65 -12.21 8.13 8.61
N THR A 66 -11.16 7.47 8.12
CA THR A 66 -9.85 8.08 7.86
C THR A 66 -9.87 8.79 6.49
N PRO A 67 -9.70 10.12 6.43
CA PRO A 67 -9.66 10.83 5.15
C PRO A 67 -8.35 10.57 4.40
N VAL A 68 -8.40 10.50 3.07
CA VAL A 68 -7.22 10.41 2.19
C VAL A 68 -6.56 11.76 1.91
N PHE A 69 -7.25 12.85 2.24
CA PHE A 69 -6.73 14.21 2.20
C PHE A 69 -7.28 14.98 3.40
N TYR A 70 -6.41 15.63 4.17
CA TYR A 70 -6.81 16.36 5.38
C TYR A 70 -6.01 17.66 5.54
N ILE A 71 -6.71 18.77 5.73
CA ILE A 71 -6.11 20.03 6.19
C ILE A 71 -6.62 20.33 7.59
N SER A 72 -5.70 20.13 8.53
CA SER A 72 -5.80 20.55 9.92
C SER A 72 -5.34 22.01 10.08
N PRO A 73 -5.78 22.73 11.13
CA PRO A 73 -5.00 23.85 11.66
C PRO A 73 -3.55 23.46 12.00
N PRO A 74 -2.65 24.46 12.21
CA PRO A 74 -1.31 24.22 12.72
C PRO A 74 -1.30 23.37 14.00
N SER A 75 -0.31 22.48 14.11
CA SER A 75 -0.13 21.51 15.21
C SER A 75 -0.15 22.11 16.62
N ASP A 76 0.17 23.39 16.72
CA ASP A 76 0.49 24.09 17.95
C ASP A 76 -0.77 24.73 18.58
N LEU A 77 -1.90 24.70 17.87
CA LEU A 77 -3.15 25.35 18.27
C LEU A 77 -4.01 24.44 19.16
N HIS A 78 -3.76 24.46 20.48
CA HIS A 78 -4.64 23.83 21.47
C HIS A 78 -6.00 24.54 21.59
N ARG A 79 -6.89 24.28 20.63
CA ARG A 79 -8.27 24.77 20.63
C ARG A 79 -9.15 23.92 21.57
N THR A 80 -9.99 24.58 22.36
CA THR A 80 -11.07 23.90 23.12
C THR A 80 -12.08 23.25 22.18
N ALA A 81 -12.58 22.06 22.54
CA ALA A 81 -13.59 21.36 21.75
C ALA A 81 -14.81 22.26 21.45
N PRO A 82 -15.28 22.34 20.20
CA PRO A 82 -16.40 23.20 19.83
C PRO A 82 -17.73 22.65 20.34
N ASP A 83 -18.69 23.53 20.61
CA ASP A 83 -20.06 23.13 20.98
C ASP A 83 -20.78 22.44 19.80
N ILE A 84 -20.55 22.95 18.58
CA ILE A 84 -21.28 22.56 17.36
C ILE A 84 -20.29 22.30 16.22
N VAL A 85 -20.37 21.11 15.62
CA VAL A 85 -19.73 20.80 14.35
C VAL A 85 -20.69 21.10 13.21
N ILE A 86 -20.27 21.94 12.25
CA ILE A 86 -21.01 22.25 11.02
C ILE A 86 -20.38 21.43 9.89
N ALA A 87 -21.15 20.57 9.24
CA ALA A 87 -20.65 19.69 8.18
C ALA A 87 -21.20 20.07 6.81
N ILE A 88 -20.33 20.15 5.79
CA ILE A 88 -20.66 20.64 4.45
C ILE A 88 -19.93 19.82 3.36
N PRO A 89 -20.59 18.92 2.63
CA PRO A 89 -20.01 18.29 1.45
C PRO A 89 -20.09 19.24 0.24
N THR A 90 -19.06 19.24 -0.60
CA THR A 90 -19.01 20.01 -1.84
C THR A 90 -18.48 19.17 -2.99
N VAL A 91 -18.98 19.47 -4.19
CA VAL A 91 -18.60 18.81 -5.44
C VAL A 91 -18.33 19.87 -6.52
N PRO A 92 -17.37 19.64 -7.44
CA PRO A 92 -17.12 20.57 -8.53
C PRO A 92 -18.35 20.70 -9.43
N ARG A 93 -18.59 21.91 -9.92
CA ARG A 93 -19.68 22.23 -10.86
C ARG A 93 -19.13 23.20 -11.91
N ASN A 94 -19.53 23.01 -13.17
CA ASN A 94 -19.03 23.81 -14.28
C ASN A 94 -19.32 25.31 -14.06
N ASN A 95 -18.27 26.14 -14.16
CA ASN A 95 -18.30 27.60 -14.08
C ASN A 95 -18.78 28.25 -12.76
N GLN A 96 -19.13 27.49 -11.70
CA GLN A 96 -19.52 28.09 -10.41
C GLN A 96 -19.21 27.19 -9.19
N SER A 97 -18.36 27.69 -8.29
CA SER A 97 -18.21 27.16 -6.93
C SER A 97 -19.17 27.88 -5.97
N TYR A 98 -19.89 27.11 -5.15
CA TYR A 98 -20.79 27.65 -4.11
C TYR A 98 -20.12 27.69 -2.73
N ILE A 99 -19.30 26.68 -2.38
CA ILE A 99 -18.74 26.49 -1.04
C ILE A 99 -18.03 27.74 -0.51
N ILE A 100 -17.28 28.47 -1.35
CA ILE A 100 -16.59 29.70 -0.94
C ILE A 100 -17.58 30.77 -0.43
N LYS A 101 -18.70 30.98 -1.13
CA LYS A 101 -19.72 31.97 -0.75
C LYS A 101 -20.48 31.55 0.51
N THR A 102 -20.68 30.24 0.68
CA THR A 102 -21.32 29.66 1.87
C THR A 102 -20.43 29.80 3.10
N VAL A 103 -19.13 29.52 2.99
CA VAL A 103 -18.14 29.74 4.07
C VAL A 103 -17.97 31.22 4.38
N GLU A 104 -17.83 32.08 3.35
CA GLU A 104 -17.79 33.54 3.51
C GLU A 104 -19.00 34.04 4.30
N ASN A 105 -20.21 33.60 3.93
CA ASN A 105 -21.43 33.98 4.63
C ASN A 105 -21.46 33.42 6.07
N LEU A 106 -21.19 32.13 6.28
CA LEU A 106 -21.15 31.51 7.61
C LEU A 106 -20.19 32.25 8.55
N LEU A 107 -19.01 32.66 8.07
CA LEU A 107 -18.04 33.43 8.86
C LEU A 107 -18.50 34.87 9.10
N ALA A 108 -19.00 35.58 8.08
CA ALA A 108 -19.48 36.95 8.20
C ALA A 108 -20.68 37.09 9.14
N GLN A 109 -21.47 36.02 9.30
CA GLN A 109 -22.65 35.98 10.17
C GLN A 109 -22.35 35.57 11.62
N LEU A 110 -21.11 35.24 11.99
CA LEU A 110 -20.71 35.01 13.40
C LEU A 110 -20.54 36.33 14.18
N TYR A 111 -20.80 36.30 15.49
CA TYR A 111 -20.15 37.20 16.46
C TYR A 111 -18.77 36.64 16.84
N ASP A 112 -17.85 37.48 17.34
CA ASP A 112 -16.51 37.03 17.73
C ASP A 112 -16.53 35.97 18.86
N GLU A 113 -17.49 36.09 19.78
CA GLU A 113 -17.79 35.11 20.84
C GLU A 113 -18.30 33.76 20.31
N GLU A 114 -18.74 33.67 19.05
CA GLU A 114 -19.23 32.42 18.46
C GLU A 114 -18.11 31.66 17.73
N LYS A 115 -17.05 32.35 17.29
CA LYS A 115 -15.94 31.77 16.50
C LYS A 115 -15.27 30.60 17.22
N HIS A 116 -14.99 30.75 18.52
CA HIS A 116 -14.36 29.69 19.31
C HIS A 116 -15.28 28.50 19.62
N ARG A 117 -16.57 28.58 19.27
CA ARG A 117 -17.61 27.60 19.67
C ARG A 117 -18.04 26.65 18.56
N ILE A 118 -17.58 26.84 17.32
CA ILE A 118 -17.92 25.97 16.18
C ILE A 118 -16.72 25.51 15.36
N VAL A 119 -16.82 24.40 14.64
CA VAL A 119 -15.88 24.04 13.56
C VAL A 119 -16.67 23.73 12.29
N ILE A 120 -16.15 24.16 11.13
CA ILE A 120 -16.75 23.94 9.81
C ILE A 120 -15.93 22.85 9.10
N VAL A 121 -16.47 21.64 9.02
CA VAL A 121 -15.85 20.48 8.37
C VAL A 121 -16.41 20.38 6.95
N ILE A 122 -15.52 20.50 5.96
CA ILE A 122 -15.86 20.51 4.53
C ILE A 122 -15.35 19.21 3.90
N SER A 123 -16.18 18.46 3.18
CA SER A 123 -15.75 17.27 2.40
C SER A 123 -15.69 17.58 0.90
N CYS A 124 -14.54 17.38 0.26
CA CYS A 124 -14.37 17.48 -1.19
C CYS A 124 -14.23 16.07 -1.80
N ASN A 125 -15.26 15.59 -2.52
CA ASN A 125 -15.24 14.24 -3.09
C ASN A 125 -15.94 14.19 -4.46
N TYR A 126 -15.15 13.94 -5.50
CA TYR A 126 -15.53 13.79 -6.90
C TYR A 126 -15.34 12.34 -7.39
N ASP A 127 -15.94 12.03 -8.54
CA ASP A 127 -16.19 10.68 -9.07
C ASP A 127 -16.64 10.84 -10.54
N VAL A 128 -16.32 10.01 -11.55
CA VAL A 128 -15.86 8.60 -11.54
C VAL A 128 -14.58 8.33 -12.37
N ASN A 129 -13.94 9.35 -12.96
CA ASN A 129 -12.92 9.15 -14.02
C ASN A 129 -11.66 10.05 -13.91
N GLN A 130 -11.45 10.77 -12.81
CA GLN A 130 -10.27 11.63 -12.61
C GLN A 130 -9.81 11.61 -11.15
N GLU A 131 -8.55 11.94 -10.91
CA GLU A 131 -7.96 11.94 -9.57
C GLU A 131 -8.61 12.99 -8.66
N ASN A 132 -8.99 12.60 -7.44
CA ASN A 132 -9.56 13.50 -6.44
C ASN A 132 -8.55 14.55 -5.90
N SER A 133 -7.25 14.36 -6.18
CA SER A 133 -6.13 15.18 -5.74
C SER A 133 -6.27 16.65 -6.15
N GLU A 134 -6.38 16.93 -7.46
CA GLU A 134 -6.27 18.29 -7.99
C GLU A 134 -7.39 19.22 -7.51
N TYR A 135 -8.66 18.77 -7.54
CA TYR A 135 -9.79 19.57 -7.07
C TYR A 135 -9.69 19.88 -5.57
N CYS A 136 -9.33 18.90 -4.73
CA CYS A 136 -9.15 19.13 -3.29
C CYS A 136 -7.97 20.06 -3.00
N VAL A 137 -6.86 19.96 -3.73
CA VAL A 137 -5.70 20.86 -3.61
C VAL A 137 -6.04 22.29 -4.09
N GLN A 138 -6.82 22.44 -5.16
CA GLN A 138 -7.28 23.74 -5.64
C GLN A 138 -8.26 24.39 -4.64
N LEU A 139 -9.22 23.63 -4.11
CA LEU A 139 -10.15 24.10 -3.09
C LEU A 139 -9.45 24.43 -1.78
N ALA A 140 -8.50 23.60 -1.33
CA ALA A 140 -7.62 23.88 -0.20
C ALA A 140 -6.89 25.21 -0.33
N SER A 141 -6.26 25.44 -1.49
CA SER A 141 -5.55 26.67 -1.79
C SER A 141 -6.48 27.88 -1.78
N THR A 142 -7.69 27.72 -2.34
CA THR A 142 -8.72 28.77 -2.39
C THR A 142 -9.29 29.10 -1.00
N LEU A 143 -9.58 28.10 -0.18
CA LEU A 143 -10.05 28.28 1.20
C LEU A 143 -8.96 28.92 2.08
N SER A 144 -7.71 28.46 1.94
CA SER A 144 -6.57 29.02 2.68
C SER A 144 -6.27 30.47 2.31
N ALA A 145 -6.39 30.83 1.02
CA ALA A 145 -6.23 32.22 0.56
C ALA A 145 -7.42 33.11 0.98
N SER A 146 -8.66 32.62 0.88
CA SER A 146 -9.86 33.41 1.17
C SER A 146 -10.13 33.57 2.68
N PHE A 147 -9.77 32.55 3.47
CA PHE A 147 -10.15 32.42 4.89
C PHE A 147 -8.95 32.08 5.78
N ASP A 148 -7.76 32.57 5.44
CA ASP A 148 -6.48 32.37 6.13
C ASP A 148 -6.58 32.36 7.67
N TRP A 149 -7.26 33.37 8.24
CA TRP A 149 -7.45 33.47 9.70
C TRP A 149 -8.27 32.31 10.27
N ALA A 150 -9.30 31.84 9.56
CA ALA A 150 -10.19 30.78 10.01
C ALA A 150 -9.50 29.40 9.90
N CYS A 151 -8.75 29.16 8.82
CA CYS A 151 -7.92 27.97 8.68
C CYS A 151 -6.84 27.92 9.78
N LYS A 152 -6.10 29.02 10.00
CA LYS A 152 -5.08 29.12 11.06
C LYS A 152 -5.63 29.00 12.48
N GLN A 153 -6.91 29.31 12.70
CA GLN A 153 -7.59 29.19 13.99
C GLN A 153 -8.38 27.87 14.15
N GLY A 154 -8.25 26.92 13.21
CA GLY A 154 -8.95 25.63 13.29
C GLY A 154 -10.47 25.77 13.28
N LEU A 155 -10.97 26.79 12.59
CA LEU A 155 -12.39 27.06 12.39
C LEU A 155 -12.92 26.41 11.11
N ILE A 156 -12.04 26.11 10.15
CA ILE A 156 -12.31 25.32 8.95
C ILE A 156 -11.38 24.09 8.96
N GLU A 157 -11.96 22.92 8.71
CA GLU A 157 -11.25 21.69 8.33
C GLU A 157 -11.69 21.31 6.90
N LEU A 158 -10.75 20.95 6.03
CA LEU A 158 -11.06 20.39 4.71
C LEU A 158 -10.61 18.93 4.66
N ILE A 159 -11.49 18.05 4.22
CA ILE A 159 -11.31 16.59 4.22
C ILE A 159 -11.68 16.02 2.85
N SER A 160 -11.11 14.88 2.47
CA SER A 160 -11.62 14.03 1.38
C SER A 160 -11.63 12.58 1.85
N TYR A 161 -12.74 11.88 1.65
CA TYR A 161 -12.85 10.47 2.06
C TYR A 161 -12.27 9.49 1.03
N PRO A 162 -11.90 8.26 1.44
CA PRO A 162 -11.34 7.24 0.55
C PRO A 162 -12.27 6.86 -0.60
N GLU A 163 -11.71 6.63 -1.79
CA GLU A 163 -12.51 6.39 -3.02
C GLU A 163 -13.57 5.27 -2.86
N TYR A 164 -13.28 4.23 -2.07
CA TYR A 164 -14.21 3.12 -1.82
C TYR A 164 -15.49 3.50 -1.05
N TRP A 165 -15.55 4.69 -0.45
CA TRP A 165 -16.79 5.24 0.11
C TRP A 165 -17.77 5.70 -0.98
N THR A 166 -17.27 6.05 -2.17
CA THR A 166 -18.12 6.24 -3.35
C THR A 166 -18.33 4.88 -4.04
N PRO A 167 -19.58 4.43 -4.24
CA PRO A 167 -19.84 3.21 -4.99
C PRO A 167 -19.49 3.40 -6.46
N LYS A 168 -18.47 2.69 -6.99
CA LYS A 168 -18.14 2.78 -8.43
C LYS A 168 -19.21 2.16 -9.34
N GLU A 169 -19.97 1.21 -8.80
CA GLU A 169 -21.14 0.63 -9.45
C GLU A 169 -22.39 0.96 -8.65
N PHE A 170 -23.43 1.43 -9.37
CA PHE A 170 -24.75 1.72 -8.82
C PHE A 170 -25.80 0.76 -9.42
N PRO A 171 -25.72 -0.56 -9.15
CA PRO A 171 -26.72 -1.50 -9.63
C PRO A 171 -28.07 -1.13 -9.01
N GLN A 172 -29.08 -0.91 -9.84
CA GLN A 172 -30.44 -0.80 -9.35
C GLN A 172 -30.88 -2.18 -8.86
N ASP A 173 -31.13 -2.31 -7.55
CA ASP A 173 -31.69 -3.53 -6.98
C ASP A 173 -33.10 -3.76 -7.57
N PRO A 174 -33.32 -4.81 -8.40
CA PRO A 174 -34.64 -5.11 -8.96
C PRO A 174 -35.63 -5.58 -7.87
N LEU A 175 -35.16 -5.79 -6.63
CA LEU A 175 -35.94 -6.11 -5.45
C LEU A 175 -36.04 -4.93 -4.47
N ASN A 176 -35.68 -3.69 -4.86
CA ASN A 176 -35.75 -2.50 -4.00
C ASN A 176 -37.18 -2.38 -3.39
N PRO A 177 -37.34 -2.55 -2.06
CA PRO A 177 -38.65 -2.65 -1.43
C PRO A 177 -39.44 -1.32 -1.41
N PHE A 178 -38.83 -0.23 -1.87
CA PHE A 178 -39.45 1.09 -2.00
C PHE A 178 -39.91 1.41 -3.43
N ASN A 179 -39.69 0.52 -4.41
CA ASN A 179 -40.06 0.68 -5.83
C ASN A 179 -39.58 2.00 -6.49
N ILE A 180 -38.40 2.51 -6.10
CA ILE A 180 -37.86 3.77 -6.63
C ILE A 180 -37.12 3.53 -7.95
N THR A 181 -37.81 3.76 -9.07
CA THR A 181 -37.25 3.71 -10.43
C THR A 181 -36.70 5.08 -10.84
N ASP A 182 -35.47 5.40 -10.41
CA ASP A 182 -34.77 6.62 -10.85
C ASP A 182 -34.01 6.40 -12.17
N PRO A 183 -33.85 7.43 -13.03
CA PRO A 183 -32.83 7.42 -14.08
C PRO A 183 -31.42 7.25 -13.50
N PRO A 184 -30.45 6.62 -14.20
CA PRO A 184 -29.12 6.33 -13.68
C PRO A 184 -28.43 7.53 -13.01
N ASP A 185 -28.33 8.67 -13.68
CA ASP A 185 -27.70 9.88 -13.13
C ASP A 185 -28.38 10.38 -11.84
N ARG A 186 -29.69 10.22 -11.73
CA ARG A 186 -30.45 10.61 -10.53
C ARG A 186 -30.22 9.61 -9.39
N PHE A 187 -30.17 8.32 -9.69
CA PHE A 187 -29.84 7.26 -8.73
C PHE A 187 -28.42 7.46 -8.18
N TYR A 188 -27.47 7.72 -9.07
CA TYR A 188 -26.09 8.11 -8.77
C TYR A 188 -26.04 9.30 -7.81
N TRP A 189 -26.55 10.47 -8.23
CA TRP A 189 -26.40 11.70 -7.45
C TRP A 189 -27.10 11.64 -6.08
N ARG A 190 -28.27 10.98 -5.96
CA ARG A 190 -28.92 10.81 -4.65
C ARG A 190 -28.14 9.89 -3.72
N THR A 191 -27.47 8.87 -4.27
CA THR A 191 -26.74 7.88 -3.47
C THR A 191 -25.38 8.44 -3.04
N LYS A 192 -24.71 9.19 -3.94
CA LYS A 192 -23.52 9.99 -3.62
C LYS A 192 -23.79 11.03 -2.52
N GLN A 193 -24.91 11.76 -2.58
CA GLN A 193 -25.33 12.66 -1.50
C GLN A 193 -25.55 11.91 -0.17
N HIS A 194 -26.11 10.70 -0.23
CA HIS A 194 -26.35 9.86 0.94
C HIS A 194 -25.01 9.41 1.58
N THR A 195 -24.04 8.94 0.79
CA THR A 195 -22.71 8.55 1.29
C THR A 195 -21.88 9.74 1.77
N ASP A 196 -21.96 10.89 1.07
CA ASP A 196 -21.32 12.15 1.49
C ASP A 196 -21.73 12.56 2.91
N PHE A 197 -23.03 12.47 3.21
CA PHE A 197 -23.57 12.85 4.51
C PHE A 197 -23.20 11.81 5.57
N ILE A 198 -23.36 10.52 5.30
CA ILE A 198 -22.99 9.45 6.25
C ILE A 198 -21.49 9.49 6.59
N TYR A 199 -20.61 9.78 5.62
CA TYR A 199 -19.19 9.96 5.90
C TYR A 199 -18.95 11.12 6.87
N LEU A 200 -19.46 12.31 6.55
CA LEU A 200 -19.28 13.50 7.38
C LEU A 200 -19.80 13.28 8.81
N MET A 201 -20.95 12.62 8.97
CA MET A 201 -21.48 12.27 10.29
C MET A 201 -20.56 11.30 11.04
N SER A 202 -20.01 10.30 10.36
CA SER A 202 -19.11 9.30 10.94
C SER A 202 -17.74 9.88 11.30
N TYR A 203 -17.15 10.68 10.42
CA TYR A 203 -15.93 11.45 10.66
C TYR A 203 -16.08 12.37 11.87
N CYS A 204 -17.19 13.13 11.97
CA CYS A 204 -17.42 14.03 13.09
C CYS A 204 -17.67 13.29 14.41
N LEU A 205 -18.26 12.09 14.39
CA LEU A 205 -18.35 11.21 15.56
C LEU A 205 -16.98 10.73 16.04
N HIS A 206 -16.02 10.50 15.13
CA HIS A 206 -14.69 9.99 15.45
C HIS A 206 -13.69 11.09 15.86
N VAL A 207 -13.64 12.19 15.09
CA VAL A 207 -12.64 13.26 15.26
C VAL A 207 -13.10 14.34 16.24
N HIS A 208 -14.41 14.58 16.35
CA HIS A 208 -15.00 15.61 17.22
C HIS A 208 -15.92 15.04 18.33
N PRO A 209 -15.60 13.92 19.01
CA PRO A 209 -16.49 13.23 19.95
C PRO A 209 -16.81 14.03 21.23
N ALA A 210 -16.00 15.04 21.54
CA ALA A 210 -16.22 15.96 22.65
C ALA A 210 -17.24 17.07 22.33
N SER A 211 -17.63 17.23 21.07
CA SER A 211 -18.60 18.26 20.66
C SER A 211 -20.03 17.85 21.02
N SER A 212 -20.83 18.79 21.50
CA SER A 212 -22.20 18.50 21.96
C SER A 212 -23.18 18.23 20.80
N PHE A 213 -23.00 18.94 19.68
CA PHE A 213 -23.94 18.94 18.57
C PHE A 213 -23.26 18.83 17.20
N TYR A 214 -24.00 18.31 16.23
CA TYR A 214 -23.65 18.27 14.81
C TYR A 214 -24.79 18.91 14.02
N ILE A 215 -24.48 19.71 13.00
CA ILE A 215 -25.46 20.26 12.08
C ILE A 215 -25.03 20.07 10.62
N GLN A 216 -25.89 19.43 9.83
CA GLN A 216 -25.68 19.27 8.40
C GLN A 216 -26.08 20.55 7.65
N LEU A 217 -25.24 21.00 6.72
CA LEU A 217 -25.58 21.98 5.68
C LEU A 217 -25.21 21.41 4.30
N GLU A 218 -25.60 22.14 3.26
CA GLU A 218 -25.19 21.96 1.86
C GLU A 218 -24.30 23.15 1.45
N ASP A 219 -23.56 23.03 0.35
CA ASP A 219 -22.50 24.00 0.00
C ASP A 219 -22.98 25.32 -0.62
N ASP A 220 -24.29 25.57 -0.68
CA ASP A 220 -24.92 26.74 -1.28
C ASP A 220 -25.90 27.49 -0.34
N VAL A 221 -25.54 27.65 0.93
CA VAL A 221 -26.41 28.17 2.00
C VAL A 221 -26.08 29.60 2.46
N LEU A 222 -27.09 30.45 2.57
CA LEU A 222 -27.06 31.70 3.34
C LEU A 222 -27.61 31.53 4.76
N THR A 223 -27.09 32.34 5.69
CA THR A 223 -27.31 32.24 7.13
C THR A 223 -27.69 33.60 7.73
N ARG A 224 -28.31 33.63 8.92
CA ARG A 224 -28.59 34.86 9.71
C ARG A 224 -27.46 35.23 10.67
N LYS A 225 -27.31 36.53 10.98
CA LYS A 225 -26.36 37.02 12.00
C LYS A 225 -26.65 36.41 13.38
N GLY A 226 -25.62 35.96 14.09
CA GLY A 226 -25.75 35.39 15.44
C GLY A 226 -26.42 34.02 15.50
N TYR A 227 -26.32 33.23 14.42
CA TYR A 227 -27.03 31.95 14.30
C TYR A 227 -26.58 30.93 15.35
N VAL A 228 -25.31 30.93 15.78
CA VAL A 228 -24.80 30.00 16.80
C VAL A 228 -25.45 30.29 18.15
N SER A 229 -25.53 31.57 18.54
CA SER A 229 -26.22 32.02 19.75
C SER A 229 -27.71 31.73 19.70
N GLU A 230 -28.36 31.89 18.55
CA GLU A 230 -29.80 31.59 18.40
C GLU A 230 -30.08 30.07 18.40
N ILE A 231 -29.20 29.26 17.81
CA ILE A 231 -29.23 27.79 17.94
C ILE A 231 -29.16 27.38 19.41
N GLN A 232 -28.21 27.93 20.16
CA GLN A 232 -28.00 27.59 21.57
C GLN A 232 -29.14 28.10 22.46
N ARG A 233 -29.62 29.32 22.23
CA ARG A 233 -30.83 29.88 22.86
C ARG A 233 -32.06 29.02 22.59
N PHE A 234 -32.20 28.49 21.37
CA PHE A 234 -33.28 27.58 21.02
C PHE A 234 -33.13 26.22 21.71
N ILE A 235 -31.93 25.62 21.73
CA ILE A 235 -31.61 24.39 22.47
C ILE A 235 -32.00 24.52 23.94
N GLN A 236 -31.63 25.61 24.61
CA GLN A 236 -32.03 25.90 26.00
C GLN A 236 -33.56 26.05 26.13
N LYS A 237 -34.20 26.80 25.22
CA LYS A 237 -35.66 27.00 25.19
C LYS A 237 -36.46 25.70 24.99
N VAL A 238 -35.87 24.68 24.36
CA VAL A 238 -36.50 23.37 24.13
C VAL A 238 -35.87 22.23 24.96
N GLN A 239 -34.97 22.52 25.90
CA GLN A 239 -34.22 21.50 26.67
C GLN A 239 -35.12 20.56 27.49
N SER A 240 -36.30 21.05 27.90
CA SER A 240 -37.32 20.28 28.63
C SER A 240 -38.13 19.33 27.75
N LYS A 241 -37.91 19.32 26.42
CA LYS A 241 -38.56 18.41 25.47
C LYS A 241 -37.64 17.25 25.09
N PRO A 242 -38.18 16.03 24.89
CA PRO A 242 -37.41 14.87 24.42
C PRO A 242 -37.19 14.93 22.90
N TRP A 243 -36.51 15.98 22.43
CA TRP A 243 -36.19 16.17 21.02
C TRP A 243 -35.00 15.30 20.60
N LEU A 244 -35.09 14.75 19.38
CA LEU A 244 -34.05 13.93 18.74
C LEU A 244 -33.20 14.78 17.79
N THR A 245 -33.87 15.61 16.98
CA THR A 245 -33.26 16.54 16.03
C THR A 245 -33.98 17.89 16.08
N LEU A 246 -33.24 18.99 15.95
CA LEU A 246 -33.79 20.34 15.75
C LEU A 246 -33.60 20.76 14.29
N GLU A 247 -34.51 21.54 13.74
CA GLU A 247 -34.42 22.01 12.34
C GLU A 247 -34.29 23.54 12.28
N PHE A 248 -33.34 24.02 11.50
CA PHE A 248 -33.13 25.46 11.27
C PHE A 248 -33.39 25.88 9.82
N SER A 249 -33.74 24.93 8.94
CA SER A 249 -34.48 25.13 7.69
C SER A 249 -35.46 23.96 7.45
N ASN A 250 -36.54 24.25 6.71
CA ASN A 250 -37.55 23.32 6.22
C ASN A 250 -37.19 22.73 4.84
N LEU A 251 -36.10 23.17 4.21
CA LEU A 251 -35.63 22.72 2.90
C LEU A 251 -34.68 21.52 3.03
N GLY A 252 -35.06 20.37 2.46
CA GLY A 252 -34.26 19.14 2.46
C GLY A 252 -33.69 18.77 3.84
N PHE A 253 -32.43 18.33 3.83
CA PHE A 253 -31.62 18.05 5.01
C PHE A 253 -30.84 19.29 5.51
N ILE A 254 -31.10 20.49 5.00
CA ILE A 254 -30.36 21.68 5.42
C ILE A 254 -30.75 22.05 6.86
N GLY A 255 -29.74 22.29 7.69
CA GLY A 255 -29.89 22.78 9.05
C GLY A 255 -30.51 21.76 10.01
N LYS A 256 -30.31 20.44 9.81
CA LYS A 256 -30.71 19.43 10.79
C LYS A 256 -29.63 19.29 11.85
N LEU A 257 -29.95 19.67 13.09
CA LEU A 257 -29.05 19.60 14.23
C LEU A 257 -29.36 18.40 15.11
N PHE A 258 -28.37 17.53 15.27
CA PHE A 258 -28.38 16.35 16.14
C PHE A 258 -27.56 16.62 17.40
N ARG A 259 -27.88 15.92 18.49
CA ARG A 259 -26.91 15.70 19.58
C ARG A 259 -25.91 14.65 19.10
N MET A 260 -24.63 14.76 19.46
CA MET A 260 -23.61 13.81 18.97
C MET A 260 -23.96 12.35 19.31
N GLN A 261 -24.50 12.08 20.51
CA GLN A 261 -25.03 10.77 20.90
C GLN A 261 -26.22 10.27 20.04
N SER A 262 -27.07 11.17 19.56
CA SER A 262 -28.20 10.85 18.67
C SER A 262 -27.74 10.61 17.22
N LEU A 263 -26.67 11.29 16.80
CA LEU A 263 -26.10 11.16 15.46
C LEU A 263 -25.58 9.73 15.20
N GLN A 264 -24.93 9.12 16.19
CA GLN A 264 -24.49 7.73 16.11
C GLN A 264 -25.64 6.76 15.84
N GLN A 265 -26.81 7.00 16.45
CA GLN A 265 -28.01 6.18 16.23
C GLN A 265 -28.60 6.38 14.82
N PHE A 266 -28.46 7.57 14.26
CA PHE A 266 -28.87 7.86 12.88
C PHE A 266 -27.93 7.21 11.86
N VAL A 267 -26.60 7.34 12.02
CA VAL A 267 -25.61 6.71 11.14
C VAL A 267 -25.80 5.19 11.06
N ILE A 268 -26.02 4.52 12.21
CA ILE A 268 -26.27 3.07 12.26
C ILE A 268 -27.60 2.67 11.58
N HIS A 269 -28.60 3.57 11.55
CA HIS A 269 -29.87 3.36 10.87
C HIS A 269 -29.78 3.58 9.35
N ASP A 270 -29.02 4.59 8.91
CA ASP A 270 -28.98 5.05 7.52
C ASP A 270 -27.96 4.32 6.65
N LEU A 271 -26.87 3.81 7.23
CA LEU A 271 -25.86 3.05 6.50
C LEU A 271 -26.42 1.87 5.65
N PRO A 272 -27.39 1.04 6.11
CA PRO A 272 -28.02 0.03 5.26
C PRO A 272 -29.10 0.55 4.28
N LEU A 273 -29.32 1.87 4.20
CA LEU A 273 -30.38 2.50 3.37
C LEU A 273 -29.83 3.35 2.21
N TYR A 274 -28.51 3.57 2.15
CA TYR A 274 -27.85 4.57 1.30
C TYR A 274 -28.26 4.54 -0.19
N ASN A 275 -28.29 3.34 -0.78
CA ASN A 275 -28.66 3.09 -2.17
C ASN A 275 -30.18 2.88 -2.38
N LEU A 276 -30.92 2.52 -1.33
CA LEU A 276 -32.35 2.19 -1.41
C LEU A 276 -33.23 3.44 -1.55
N ILE A 277 -32.96 4.49 -0.76
CA ILE A 277 -33.79 5.71 -0.66
C ILE A 277 -32.94 6.99 -0.53
N PRO A 278 -33.50 8.19 -0.86
CA PRO A 278 -32.85 9.47 -0.55
C PRO A 278 -32.73 9.72 0.95
N ILE A 279 -31.72 10.47 1.38
CA ILE A 279 -31.45 10.72 2.80
C ILE A 279 -32.53 11.55 3.53
N ASP A 280 -33.29 12.37 2.81
CA ASP A 280 -34.51 13.00 3.34
C ASP A 280 -35.58 11.97 3.78
N TRP A 281 -35.65 10.83 3.09
CA TRP A 281 -36.66 9.79 3.34
C TRP A 281 -36.23 8.84 4.45
N SER A 282 -34.93 8.52 4.53
CA SER A 282 -34.38 7.76 5.66
C SER A 282 -34.47 8.55 6.96
N PHE A 283 -34.28 9.88 6.92
CA PHE A 283 -34.51 10.80 8.05
C PHE A 283 -35.96 10.83 8.54
N ASP A 284 -36.93 10.87 7.63
CA ASP A 284 -38.36 10.75 7.94
C ASP A 284 -38.69 9.38 8.57
N GLU A 285 -38.11 8.30 8.03
CA GLU A 285 -38.33 6.93 8.49
C GLU A 285 -37.62 6.64 9.84
N PHE A 286 -36.44 7.21 10.10
CA PHE A 286 -35.72 7.15 11.38
C PHE A 286 -36.57 7.77 12.50
N HIS A 287 -37.14 8.95 12.26
CA HIS A 287 -38.08 9.60 13.17
C HIS A 287 -39.36 8.78 13.36
N PHE A 288 -39.89 8.19 12.29
CA PHE A 288 -41.07 7.34 12.36
C PHE A 288 -40.79 6.07 13.20
N ARG A 289 -39.69 5.36 12.98
CA ARG A 289 -39.32 4.15 13.74
C ARG A 289 -38.99 4.44 15.20
N SER A 290 -38.39 5.60 15.48
CA SER A 290 -38.06 6.04 16.84
C SER A 290 -39.30 6.29 17.70
N PHE A 291 -40.37 6.89 17.14
CA PHE A 291 -41.48 7.42 17.94
C PHE A 291 -42.89 6.89 17.59
N CYS A 292 -43.07 6.21 16.47
CA CYS A 292 -44.38 5.89 15.90
C CYS A 292 -44.75 4.40 15.90
N LYS A 293 -44.03 3.58 16.66
CA LYS A 293 -44.23 2.11 16.74
C LYS A 293 -45.70 1.67 16.85
N HIS A 294 -46.55 2.50 17.46
CA HIS A 294 -47.95 2.20 17.79
C HIS A 294 -48.93 3.33 17.41
N LEU A 295 -48.62 4.15 16.39
CA LEU A 295 -49.51 5.23 15.91
C LEU A 295 -49.64 5.24 14.39
N PRO A 296 -50.84 5.46 13.82
CA PRO A 296 -51.01 5.64 12.37
C PRO A 296 -50.18 6.84 11.86
N ARG A 297 -49.66 6.73 10.63
CA ARG A 297 -48.62 7.66 10.11
C ARG A 297 -49.08 9.13 10.10
N LYS A 298 -50.33 9.45 9.69
CA LYS A 298 -50.89 10.83 9.72
C LYS A 298 -50.90 11.45 11.15
N PRO A 299 -51.51 10.83 12.18
CA PRO A 299 -51.38 11.26 13.58
C PRO A 299 -49.94 11.35 14.10
N CYS A 300 -49.11 10.33 13.86
CA CYS A 300 -47.79 10.30 14.49
C CYS A 300 -46.84 11.37 13.93
N VAL A 301 -46.86 11.61 12.62
CA VAL A 301 -46.07 12.67 11.99
C VAL A 301 -46.34 14.03 12.67
N ARG A 302 -47.61 14.34 13.01
CA ARG A 302 -47.96 15.56 13.75
C ARG A 302 -47.40 15.61 15.18
N LYS A 303 -47.25 14.46 15.85
CA LYS A 303 -46.60 14.37 17.18
C LYS A 303 -45.09 14.57 17.04
N VAL A 304 -44.46 13.86 16.11
CA VAL A 304 -43.02 13.95 15.80
C VAL A 304 -42.60 15.40 15.55
N TYR A 305 -43.25 16.10 14.62
CA TYR A 305 -42.95 17.51 14.30
C TYR A 305 -43.28 18.53 15.43
N ARG A 306 -43.87 18.10 16.56
CA ARG A 306 -44.23 18.95 17.71
C ARG A 306 -43.33 18.73 18.93
N GLU A 307 -42.87 17.50 19.11
CA GLU A 307 -42.22 17.02 20.34
C GLU A 307 -40.81 16.46 20.12
N HIS A 308 -40.50 15.93 18.92
CA HIS A 308 -39.28 15.16 18.67
C HIS A 308 -38.38 15.72 17.56
N ARG A 309 -38.98 16.30 16.51
CA ARG A 309 -38.34 17.01 15.40
C ARG A 309 -38.83 18.45 15.41
N ILE A 310 -38.10 19.35 16.07
CA ILE A 310 -38.63 20.68 16.40
C ILE A 310 -37.95 21.74 15.55
N SER A 311 -38.70 22.34 14.62
CA SER A 311 -38.20 23.39 13.74
C SER A 311 -38.22 24.78 14.42
N HIS A 312 -37.10 25.49 14.35
CA HIS A 312 -36.95 26.89 14.74
C HIS A 312 -37.73 27.81 13.77
N ARG A 313 -38.17 28.98 14.26
CA ARG A 313 -38.89 30.00 13.48
C ARG A 313 -38.55 31.41 14.00
N PRO A 314 -38.17 32.38 13.15
CA PRO A 314 -37.96 32.26 11.70
C PRO A 314 -36.66 31.50 11.37
N PRO A 315 -36.63 30.68 10.31
CA PRO A 315 -35.50 29.81 9.98
C PRO A 315 -34.18 30.59 9.80
N LEU A 316 -33.07 29.93 10.13
CA LEU A 316 -31.72 30.52 10.19
C LEU A 316 -30.91 30.29 8.91
N PHE A 317 -31.28 29.31 8.09
CA PHE A 317 -30.58 28.91 6.86
C PHE A 317 -31.49 28.96 5.62
N GLN A 318 -30.90 29.25 4.45
CA GLN A 318 -31.58 29.41 3.16
C GLN A 318 -30.67 28.92 2.01
N HIS A 319 -31.07 27.87 1.29
CA HIS A 319 -30.44 27.42 0.04
C HIS A 319 -30.49 28.51 -1.04
N VAL A 320 -29.38 28.78 -1.73
CA VAL A 320 -29.28 29.75 -2.84
C VAL A 320 -28.63 29.17 -4.10
N GLY A 321 -28.43 27.85 -4.15
CA GLY A 321 -28.07 27.14 -5.37
C GLY A 321 -29.08 27.39 -6.49
N LEU A 322 -28.57 27.70 -7.68
CA LEU A 322 -29.36 27.79 -8.91
C LEU A 322 -29.12 26.59 -9.83
N TYR A 323 -27.91 26.00 -9.77
CA TYR A 323 -27.46 24.90 -10.63
C TYR A 323 -27.22 23.63 -9.80
N SER A 324 -27.96 22.58 -10.10
CA SER A 324 -27.79 21.25 -9.49
C SER A 324 -26.56 20.52 -10.07
N SER A 325 -25.98 19.61 -9.29
CA SER A 325 -24.95 18.67 -9.77
C SER A 325 -25.48 17.72 -10.84
N LEU A 326 -26.79 17.41 -10.79
CA LEU A 326 -27.50 16.79 -11.91
C LEU A 326 -27.66 17.81 -13.04
N ALA A 327 -27.02 17.56 -14.18
CA ALA A 327 -26.99 18.47 -15.33
C ALA A 327 -28.40 18.88 -15.81
N GLY A 328 -28.53 20.12 -16.29
CA GLY A 328 -29.79 20.68 -16.80
C GLY A 328 -30.83 21.06 -15.74
N LYS A 329 -30.74 20.57 -14.50
CA LYS A 329 -31.70 20.86 -13.43
C LYS A 329 -31.38 22.20 -12.75
N GLN A 330 -32.08 23.27 -13.13
CA GLN A 330 -32.14 24.49 -12.32
C GLN A 330 -33.04 24.33 -11.09
N GLN A 331 -32.69 25.00 -9.98
CA GLN A 331 -33.45 24.97 -8.73
C GLN A 331 -33.72 26.39 -8.21
N ASN A 332 -34.94 26.64 -7.72
CA ASN A 332 -35.38 27.94 -7.20
C ASN A 332 -36.04 27.78 -5.81
N LEU A 333 -35.33 27.12 -4.89
CA LEU A 333 -35.82 26.83 -3.54
C LEU A 333 -35.74 28.08 -2.65
N LYS A 334 -36.87 28.52 -2.09
CA LYS A 334 -36.95 29.66 -1.15
C LYS A 334 -37.63 29.26 0.15
N GLU A 335 -36.99 29.61 1.25
CA GLU A 335 -37.45 29.34 2.60
C GLU A 335 -38.48 30.40 3.04
N LYS A 336 -39.57 29.94 3.66
CA LYS A 336 -40.69 30.82 4.02
C LYS A 336 -40.35 31.59 5.29
N ARG A 337 -40.37 32.93 5.20
CA ARG A 337 -40.02 33.88 6.29
C ARG A 337 -38.52 33.95 6.60
N PHE A 338 -37.67 33.75 5.58
CA PHE A 338 -36.25 34.12 5.69
C PHE A 338 -36.04 35.64 5.50
N SER A 339 -36.70 36.24 4.50
CA SER A 339 -36.42 37.59 4.01
C SER A 339 -37.15 38.75 4.72
N ASP A 340 -37.61 38.58 5.96
CA ASP A 340 -38.27 39.66 6.73
C ASP A 340 -37.24 40.67 7.31
N THR A 341 -36.13 40.88 6.60
CA THR A 341 -35.01 41.77 6.92
C THR A 341 -34.24 42.06 5.61
N PRO A 342 -33.82 43.29 5.30
CA PRO A 342 -33.22 43.59 3.99
C PRO A 342 -31.87 42.91 3.77
N LEU A 343 -31.71 42.27 2.61
CA LEU A 343 -30.42 41.83 2.08
C LEU A 343 -29.77 43.00 1.30
N PRO A 344 -28.44 43.20 1.38
CA PRO A 344 -27.73 44.11 0.48
C PRO A 344 -27.90 43.66 -0.98
N LEU A 345 -28.29 44.60 -1.84
CA LEU A 345 -28.40 44.39 -3.28
C LEU A 345 -27.01 44.36 -3.91
N LEU A 346 -26.66 43.26 -4.59
CA LEU A 346 -25.62 43.24 -5.62
C LEU A 346 -26.29 43.38 -6.99
N ILE A 347 -25.92 44.42 -7.73
CA ILE A 347 -26.54 44.81 -9.00
C ILE A 347 -25.78 44.22 -10.20
N GLU A 348 -26.52 44.10 -11.31
CA GLU A 348 -26.21 43.40 -12.57
C GLU A 348 -24.85 43.69 -13.23
N GLY A 349 -24.40 42.72 -14.03
CA GLY A 349 -23.40 42.88 -15.08
C GLY A 349 -23.83 42.19 -16.38
N ASN A 350 -24.58 42.92 -17.22
CA ASN A 350 -24.97 42.61 -18.62
C ASN A 350 -25.99 41.47 -18.90
N LYS A 351 -26.98 41.84 -19.74
CA LYS A 351 -28.22 41.12 -20.09
C LYS A 351 -28.08 40.27 -21.35
N ILE A 352 -28.90 39.22 -21.47
CA ILE A 352 -29.54 38.78 -22.74
C ILE A 352 -31.05 38.56 -22.48
N GLN A 353 -31.88 38.57 -23.53
CA GLN A 353 -33.34 38.83 -23.49
C GLN A 353 -34.26 37.59 -23.44
N LEU A 354 -35.56 37.85 -23.23
CA LEU A 354 -36.66 36.88 -23.19
C LEU A 354 -36.95 36.17 -24.53
N ALA A 355 -37.49 34.94 -24.44
CA ALA A 355 -38.51 34.40 -25.36
C ALA A 355 -39.38 33.33 -24.63
N ASN A 356 -40.61 33.10 -25.10
CA ASN A 356 -41.58 32.18 -24.47
C ASN A 356 -41.66 30.81 -25.17
N ALA A 357 -41.97 29.75 -24.41
CA ALA A 357 -42.56 28.50 -24.92
C ALA A 357 -43.60 27.95 -23.93
N ILE A 358 -44.77 27.56 -24.45
CA ILE A 358 -46.06 27.40 -23.76
C ILE A 358 -46.36 25.91 -23.42
N CYS A 359 -46.88 25.63 -22.20
CA CYS A 359 -47.67 24.45 -21.75
C CYS A 359 -47.08 23.02 -21.97
N THR A 360 -47.52 21.93 -21.33
CA THR A 360 -48.47 21.58 -20.23
C THR A 360 -47.86 20.33 -19.50
N ASP A 361 -48.34 19.71 -18.42
CA ASP A 361 -49.66 19.63 -17.76
C ASP A 361 -49.54 19.40 -16.22
N ASN A 362 -50.62 18.98 -15.57
CA ASN A 362 -50.88 19.14 -14.14
C ASN A 362 -50.59 17.94 -13.22
N SER A 363 -50.56 18.26 -11.91
CA SER A 363 -51.02 17.44 -10.77
C SER A 363 -50.36 16.09 -10.47
N VAL A 364 -49.47 16.11 -9.46
CA VAL A 364 -49.56 15.19 -8.31
C VAL A 364 -49.48 16.02 -7.03
N THR A 365 -50.54 16.02 -6.22
CA THR A 365 -50.55 16.71 -4.91
C THR A 365 -50.07 15.80 -3.79
N LYS A 366 -49.53 16.41 -2.72
CA LYS A 366 -48.75 15.74 -1.67
C LYS A 366 -49.51 14.68 -0.86
N ASP A 367 -50.85 14.64 -0.98
CA ASP A 367 -51.72 13.70 -0.28
C ASP A 367 -51.94 12.37 -1.03
N MET A 368 -51.78 12.32 -2.37
CA MET A 368 -52.08 11.12 -3.17
C MET A 368 -51.17 9.91 -2.87
N ILE A 369 -49.92 10.16 -2.46
CA ILE A 369 -48.96 9.10 -2.09
C ILE A 369 -49.34 8.43 -0.76
N TYR A 370 -50.16 9.07 0.06
CA TYR A 370 -50.32 8.69 1.47
C TYR A 370 -51.26 7.50 1.70
N ASP A 371 -52.33 7.39 0.92
CA ASP A 371 -53.47 6.52 1.26
C ASP A 371 -53.44 5.14 0.59
N MET A 372 -52.39 4.83 -0.20
CA MET A 372 -52.23 3.52 -0.84
C MET A 372 -51.70 2.39 0.06
N TYR A 373 -51.03 2.69 1.19
CA TYR A 373 -50.08 1.72 1.80
C TYR A 373 -50.31 1.25 3.25
N TYR A 374 -51.18 1.85 4.09
CA TYR A 374 -51.13 1.59 5.54
C TYR A 374 -52.45 1.27 6.27
N LYS A 375 -52.55 0.00 6.71
CA LYS A 375 -53.52 -0.65 7.64
C LYS A 375 -52.86 -1.94 8.16
N GLU A 376 -52.90 -2.40 9.41
CA GLU A 376 -53.21 -1.88 10.77
C GLU A 376 -52.23 -2.60 11.75
N LYS A 377 -52.20 -2.53 13.11
CA LYS A 377 -52.94 -1.85 14.21
C LYS A 377 -51.95 -1.72 15.42
N PRO A 378 -52.23 -0.97 16.50
CA PRO A 378 -51.24 -0.67 17.56
C PRO A 378 -51.36 -1.50 18.86
N LEU A 379 -50.33 -1.46 19.72
CA LEU A 379 -50.30 -2.04 21.09
C LEU A 379 -49.25 -1.34 21.97
N GLU A 380 -49.46 -1.14 23.27
CA GLU A 380 -48.69 -0.18 24.11
C GLU A 380 -47.54 -0.79 24.96
N ILE A 381 -46.73 0.05 25.63
CA ILE A 381 -45.56 -0.32 26.47
C ILE A 381 -45.53 0.52 27.77
N VAL A 382 -45.06 -0.05 28.89
CA VAL A 382 -44.88 0.63 30.20
C VAL A 382 -43.48 0.38 30.81
N ASN A 383 -43.01 1.37 31.59
CA ASN A 383 -41.75 1.52 32.36
C ASN A 383 -41.35 0.37 33.33
N PRO A 384 -40.15 0.40 33.97
CA PRO A 384 -38.81 0.87 33.53
C PRO A 384 -37.64 -0.10 33.88
N LEU A 385 -36.42 0.17 33.41
CA LEU A 385 -35.22 -0.67 33.62
C LEU A 385 -34.32 -0.27 34.83
N PRO A 386 -33.75 -1.24 35.57
CA PRO A 386 -32.60 -1.04 36.46
C PRO A 386 -31.25 -1.14 35.70
N LYS A 387 -30.17 -0.65 36.31
CA LYS A 387 -28.82 -0.54 35.69
C LYS A 387 -28.03 -1.85 35.75
N LEU A 388 -27.28 -2.17 34.69
CA LEU A 388 -26.13 -3.09 34.74
C LEU A 388 -24.84 -2.37 34.35
N LYS A 389 -23.71 -2.71 35.01
CA LYS A 389 -22.36 -2.32 34.59
C LYS A 389 -21.78 -3.41 33.67
N LEU A 390 -21.04 -2.99 32.65
CA LEU A 390 -20.12 -3.85 31.90
C LEU A 390 -18.74 -3.17 31.91
N THR A 391 -17.75 -3.84 32.50
CA THR A 391 -16.40 -3.32 32.65
C THR A 391 -15.57 -3.75 31.44
N LEU A 392 -15.15 -2.79 30.62
CA LEU A 392 -14.13 -3.00 29.60
C LEU A 392 -12.76 -2.65 30.18
N TYR A 393 -11.74 -3.44 29.84
CA TYR A 393 -10.36 -3.16 30.21
C TYR A 393 -9.84 -2.00 29.36
N PHE A 394 -9.69 -0.83 29.96
CA PHE A 394 -8.86 0.24 29.42
C PHE A 394 -7.39 -0.08 29.71
N ASN A 395 -6.54 0.12 28.72
CA ASN A 395 -5.09 0.28 28.92
C ASN A 395 -4.78 1.72 28.49
N GLU A 396 -4.64 2.62 29.45
CA GLU A 396 -4.75 4.07 29.20
C GLU A 396 -3.43 4.72 28.73
N SER A 397 -3.57 5.89 28.09
CA SER A 397 -2.60 6.99 28.04
C SER A 397 -1.33 6.93 27.16
N ALA A 398 -1.05 5.86 26.40
CA ALA A 398 0.19 5.79 25.57
C ALA A 398 -0.01 5.86 24.04
N SER A 399 -1.05 5.25 23.47
CA SER A 399 -1.07 4.90 22.03
C SER A 399 -1.63 5.95 21.07
N ILE A 400 -2.49 6.87 21.54
CA ILE A 400 -3.29 7.75 20.67
C ILE A 400 -2.46 8.90 20.07
N SER A 401 -1.46 9.41 20.79
CA SER A 401 -0.54 10.45 20.28
C SER A 401 0.43 9.90 19.22
N VAL A 402 1.03 8.74 19.50
CA VAL A 402 2.05 8.10 18.64
C VAL A 402 1.48 7.79 17.25
N GLY A 403 0.29 7.21 17.18
CA GLY A 403 -0.36 6.90 15.89
C GLY A 403 -0.54 8.13 15.00
N ARG A 404 -1.10 9.23 15.55
CA ARG A 404 -1.38 10.45 14.78
C ARG A 404 -0.11 11.22 14.38
N MET A 405 0.96 11.13 15.19
CA MET A 405 2.28 11.66 14.81
C MET A 405 2.95 10.83 13.71
N CYS A 406 2.82 9.50 13.75
CA CYS A 406 3.41 8.59 12.77
C CYS A 406 2.86 8.82 11.35
N THR A 407 1.54 9.01 11.21
CA THR A 407 0.92 9.32 9.91
C THR A 407 1.44 10.63 9.32
N ILE A 408 1.49 11.71 10.12
CA ILE A 408 1.98 13.02 9.67
C ILE A 408 3.48 12.98 9.31
N ALA A 409 4.28 12.17 10.00
CA ALA A 409 5.69 11.96 9.68
C ALA A 409 5.86 11.19 8.35
N LEU A 410 5.05 10.16 8.12
CA LEU A 410 5.02 9.37 6.88
C LEU A 410 4.57 10.22 5.68
N GLU A 411 3.50 11.00 5.80
CA GLU A 411 3.03 11.91 4.76
C GLU A 411 4.14 12.89 4.32
N LYS A 412 4.82 13.51 5.29
CA LYS A 412 5.94 14.43 5.03
C LYS A 412 7.14 13.74 4.39
N LEU A 413 7.47 12.53 4.84
CA LEU A 413 8.51 11.70 4.23
C LEU A 413 8.19 11.43 2.75
N CYS A 414 6.97 10.96 2.45
CA CYS A 414 6.57 10.63 1.08
C CYS A 414 6.62 11.85 0.15
N GLN A 415 6.03 12.98 0.58
CA GLN A 415 6.02 14.24 -0.16
C GLN A 415 7.44 14.80 -0.40
N GLU A 416 8.31 14.75 0.61
CA GLU A 416 9.69 15.27 0.50
C GLU A 416 10.61 14.35 -0.33
N VAL A 417 10.33 13.05 -0.36
CA VAL A 417 10.98 12.10 -1.29
C VAL A 417 10.57 12.40 -2.74
N GLU A 418 9.27 12.57 -3.01
CA GLU A 418 8.74 12.92 -4.34
C GLU A 418 9.31 14.27 -4.81
N ARG A 419 9.31 15.29 -3.95
CA ARG A 419 9.89 16.62 -4.22
C ARG A 419 11.41 16.60 -4.48
N ARG A 420 12.10 15.51 -4.14
CA ARG A 420 13.53 15.29 -4.40
C ARG A 420 13.82 14.28 -5.52
N GLN A 421 12.81 13.72 -6.20
CA GLN A 421 12.96 12.71 -7.25
C GLN A 421 14.10 13.01 -8.23
N SER A 422 14.13 14.19 -8.86
CA SER A 422 15.16 14.54 -9.85
C SER A 422 16.59 14.54 -9.26
N LYS A 423 16.76 14.93 -7.98
CA LYS A 423 18.05 14.86 -7.28
C LYS A 423 18.48 13.41 -7.04
N PHE A 424 17.53 12.54 -6.70
CA PHE A 424 17.81 11.12 -6.48
C PHE A 424 18.12 10.39 -7.78
N ILE A 425 17.46 10.73 -8.89
CA ILE A 425 17.78 10.20 -10.22
C ILE A 425 19.18 10.65 -10.65
N GLU A 426 19.55 11.92 -10.43
CA GLU A 426 20.90 12.40 -10.74
C GLU A 426 21.97 11.71 -9.87
N ARG A 427 21.70 11.50 -8.58
CA ARG A 427 22.60 10.73 -7.70
C ARG A 427 22.80 9.28 -8.17
N LEU A 428 21.77 8.64 -8.73
CA LEU A 428 21.90 7.30 -9.31
C LEU A 428 22.69 7.36 -10.63
N ARG A 429 22.51 8.39 -11.45
CA ARG A 429 23.27 8.64 -12.67
C ARG A 429 24.77 8.81 -12.39
N GLU A 430 25.14 9.62 -11.39
CA GLU A 430 26.53 9.76 -10.92
C GLU A 430 27.18 8.41 -10.58
N ALA A 431 26.43 7.50 -9.94
CA ALA A 431 26.93 6.20 -9.49
C ALA A 431 26.97 5.13 -10.59
N VAL A 432 25.98 5.11 -11.49
CA VAL A 432 25.96 4.21 -12.66
C VAL A 432 27.04 4.58 -13.66
N ALA A 433 27.40 5.86 -13.77
CA ALA A 433 28.53 6.35 -14.58
C ALA A 433 29.92 5.92 -14.08
N ILE A 434 30.02 5.24 -12.92
CA ILE A 434 31.25 4.59 -12.44
C ILE A 434 31.15 3.09 -12.80
N PRO A 435 31.90 2.58 -13.80
CA PRO A 435 31.81 1.18 -14.24
C PRO A 435 32.57 0.25 -13.28
N SER A 436 32.03 0.09 -12.07
CA SER A 436 32.60 -0.71 -10.98
C SER A 436 32.48 -2.23 -11.20
N VAL A 437 32.98 -2.73 -12.33
CA VAL A 437 32.89 -4.15 -12.69
C VAL A 437 33.95 -4.95 -11.92
N SER A 438 33.56 -5.71 -10.88
CA SER A 438 34.49 -6.48 -10.04
C SER A 438 35.16 -7.64 -10.79
N ALA A 439 34.42 -8.25 -11.73
CA ALA A 439 34.83 -9.39 -12.52
C ALA A 439 35.91 -9.08 -13.57
N ASP A 440 36.10 -7.81 -13.94
CA ASP A 440 37.20 -7.38 -14.79
C ASP A 440 38.33 -6.72 -13.99
N LYS A 441 39.54 -7.23 -14.21
CA LYS A 441 40.81 -6.69 -13.70
C LYS A 441 41.03 -5.23 -14.14
N SER A 442 40.54 -4.83 -15.32
CA SER A 442 40.74 -3.46 -15.84
C SER A 442 39.92 -2.41 -15.06
N HIS A 443 38.71 -2.78 -14.64
CA HIS A 443 37.77 -1.92 -13.89
C HIS A 443 37.97 -1.93 -12.36
N ARG A 444 39.00 -2.63 -11.84
CA ARG A 444 39.25 -2.73 -10.40
C ARG A 444 39.41 -1.35 -9.72
N GLU A 445 40.01 -0.38 -10.40
CA GLU A 445 40.12 1.01 -9.91
C GLU A 445 38.78 1.76 -9.90
N ASP A 446 37.81 1.38 -10.73
CA ASP A 446 36.46 1.95 -10.71
C ASP A 446 35.64 1.43 -9.52
N VAL A 447 35.90 0.19 -9.07
CA VAL A 447 35.32 -0.32 -7.81
C VAL A 447 35.83 0.48 -6.61
N PHE A 448 37.14 0.77 -6.52
CA PHE A 448 37.68 1.66 -5.48
C PHE A 448 37.03 3.06 -5.53
N LYS A 449 36.89 3.67 -6.72
CA LYS A 449 36.20 4.97 -6.89
C LYS A 449 34.74 4.92 -6.43
N MET A 450 34.02 3.81 -6.66
CA MET A 450 32.64 3.66 -6.21
C MET A 450 32.56 3.52 -4.69
N THR A 451 33.54 2.87 -4.04
CA THR A 451 33.68 2.86 -2.58
C THR A 451 33.96 4.26 -2.01
N ASP A 452 34.87 5.03 -2.62
CA ASP A 452 35.13 6.43 -2.25
C ASP A 452 33.89 7.32 -2.42
N TRP A 453 33.12 7.12 -3.50
CA TRP A 453 31.85 7.83 -3.75
C TRP A 453 30.82 7.54 -2.65
N ALA A 454 30.67 6.26 -2.26
CA ALA A 454 29.77 5.85 -1.19
C ALA A 454 30.20 6.41 0.17
N GLU A 455 31.50 6.36 0.50
CA GLU A 455 32.04 6.95 1.73
C GLU A 455 31.80 8.46 1.80
N LYS A 456 32.04 9.19 0.71
CA LYS A 456 31.74 10.62 0.57
C LYS A 456 30.26 10.91 0.82
N HIS A 457 29.35 10.12 0.24
CA HIS A 457 27.91 10.38 0.32
C HIS A 457 27.31 10.00 1.68
N LEU A 458 27.80 8.93 2.32
CA LEU A 458 27.46 8.58 3.70
C LEU A 458 28.02 9.62 4.69
N THR A 459 29.30 10.01 4.56
CA THR A 459 29.95 11.00 5.45
C THR A 459 29.25 12.36 5.39
N ALA A 460 28.72 12.76 4.22
CA ALA A 460 27.92 13.99 4.07
C ALA A 460 26.61 13.99 4.90
N LEU A 461 26.12 12.83 5.33
CA LEU A 461 24.97 12.66 6.24
C LEU A 461 25.39 12.47 7.71
N GLY A 462 26.66 12.76 8.04
CA GLY A 462 27.21 12.60 9.40
C GLY A 462 27.51 11.15 9.81
N ILE A 463 27.47 10.21 8.85
CA ILE A 463 27.76 8.80 9.09
C ILE A 463 29.28 8.64 9.24
N LYS A 464 29.73 8.03 10.34
CA LYS A 464 31.15 7.75 10.57
C LYS A 464 31.57 6.58 9.67
N CYS A 465 32.34 6.86 8.64
CA CYS A 465 32.82 5.86 7.68
C CYS A 465 34.23 5.37 7.98
N LYS A 466 34.52 4.15 7.51
CA LYS A 466 35.85 3.53 7.50
C LYS A 466 35.91 2.46 6.41
N GLN A 467 36.77 2.65 5.42
CA GLN A 467 37.19 1.56 4.53
C GLN A 467 38.04 0.52 5.29
N VAL A 468 37.75 -0.77 5.09
CA VAL A 468 38.43 -1.89 5.75
C VAL A 468 39.09 -2.79 4.69
N GLU A 469 40.42 -2.91 4.75
CA GLU A 469 41.19 -3.76 3.84
C GLU A 469 40.70 -5.22 3.84
N ASN A 470 40.36 -5.70 2.65
CA ASN A 470 39.84 -7.05 2.41
C ASN A 470 40.91 -8.01 1.84
N GLY A 471 42.19 -7.59 1.75
CA GLY A 471 43.30 -8.43 1.31
C GLY A 471 43.55 -8.41 -0.19
N THR A 472 43.87 -9.58 -0.77
CA THR A 472 44.27 -9.71 -2.19
C THR A 472 43.66 -10.94 -2.85
N GLN A 473 43.01 -10.72 -3.99
CA GLN A 473 42.48 -11.76 -4.85
C GLN A 473 43.60 -12.42 -5.67
N LYS A 474 43.51 -13.73 -5.88
CA LYS A 474 44.44 -14.47 -6.75
C LYS A 474 43.76 -14.89 -8.06
N LEU A 475 44.32 -14.40 -9.16
CA LEU A 475 43.78 -14.60 -10.50
C LEU A 475 44.23 -15.92 -11.14
N LEU A 476 43.54 -16.32 -12.21
CA LEU A 476 43.81 -17.55 -12.97
C LEU A 476 45.18 -17.57 -13.66
N ASP A 477 45.76 -16.39 -13.94
CA ASP A 477 47.14 -16.23 -14.45
C ASP A 477 48.21 -16.43 -13.36
N GLY A 478 47.80 -16.61 -12.10
CA GLY A 478 48.67 -16.76 -10.93
C GLY A 478 49.12 -15.44 -10.29
N SER A 479 48.81 -14.29 -10.91
CA SER A 479 49.03 -12.97 -10.32
C SER A 479 48.03 -12.66 -9.21
N SER A 480 48.27 -11.59 -8.47
CA SER A 480 47.37 -11.14 -7.39
C SER A 480 47.12 -9.64 -7.49
N ILE A 481 45.90 -9.23 -7.12
CA ILE A 481 45.44 -7.84 -7.12
C ILE A 481 44.77 -7.54 -5.78
N ARG A 482 44.78 -6.27 -5.35
CA ARG A 482 44.10 -5.86 -4.11
C ARG A 482 42.59 -6.04 -4.26
N LEU A 483 41.95 -6.56 -3.22
CA LEU A 483 40.49 -6.60 -3.13
C LEU A 483 39.97 -5.19 -2.80
N PRO A 484 38.82 -4.76 -3.35
CA PRO A 484 38.11 -3.58 -2.88
C PRO A 484 37.87 -3.65 -1.37
N PRO A 485 37.94 -2.53 -0.63
CA PRO A 485 37.80 -2.54 0.80
C PRO A 485 36.32 -2.56 1.19
N VAL A 486 36.00 -3.22 2.28
CA VAL A 486 34.63 -3.24 2.80
C VAL A 486 34.38 -1.92 3.53
N LEU A 487 33.38 -1.15 3.10
CA LEU A 487 33.05 0.15 3.68
C LEU A 487 32.11 -0.04 4.88
N PHE A 488 32.65 0.21 6.07
CA PHE A 488 31.89 0.22 7.32
C PHE A 488 31.39 1.64 7.60
N GLY A 489 30.08 1.81 7.84
CA GLY A 489 29.47 3.08 8.24
C GLY A 489 28.74 2.98 9.58
N THR A 490 28.65 4.07 10.36
CA THR A 490 27.84 4.12 11.60
C THR A 490 27.16 5.48 11.79
N LEU A 491 25.84 5.44 11.98
CA LEU A 491 24.97 6.57 12.28
C LEU A 491 24.27 6.34 13.62
N GLY A 492 24.61 7.14 14.63
CA GLY A 492 24.15 6.93 16.00
C GLY A 492 25.02 5.94 16.79
N GLU A 493 25.20 6.21 18.07
CA GLU A 493 25.92 5.37 19.05
C GLU A 493 25.13 5.32 20.38
N ASP A 494 23.81 5.50 20.30
CA ASP A 494 22.92 5.58 21.45
C ASP A 494 22.60 4.18 21.98
N LYS A 495 23.12 3.86 23.16
CA LYS A 495 22.97 2.55 23.81
C LYS A 495 21.55 2.26 24.33
N SER A 496 20.63 3.23 24.25
CA SER A 496 19.20 3.00 24.49
C SER A 496 18.44 2.56 23.24
N LYS A 497 19.03 2.76 22.05
CA LYS A 497 18.44 2.41 20.75
C LYS A 497 18.95 1.07 20.25
N LYS A 498 18.08 0.37 19.50
CA LYS A 498 18.43 -0.83 18.74
C LYS A 498 19.36 -0.47 17.58
N THR A 499 20.16 -1.42 17.11
CA THR A 499 21.04 -1.22 15.95
C THR A 499 20.58 -2.02 14.74
N LEU A 500 20.17 -1.34 13.68
CA LEU A 500 19.99 -1.95 12.37
C LEU A 500 21.34 -2.04 11.64
N LEU A 501 21.65 -3.19 11.09
CA LEU A 501 22.68 -3.35 10.06
C LEU A 501 22.02 -3.29 8.68
N VAL A 502 22.57 -2.49 7.78
CA VAL A 502 22.24 -2.45 6.35
C VAL A 502 23.42 -3.02 5.57
N TYR A 503 23.13 -3.92 4.63
CA TYR A 503 24.09 -4.40 3.64
C TYR A 503 23.56 -4.20 2.21
N GLY A 504 24.51 -4.02 1.29
CA GLY A 504 24.35 -3.98 -0.16
C GLY A 504 25.74 -3.93 -0.82
N HIS A 505 25.81 -3.94 -2.15
CA HIS A 505 27.08 -3.90 -2.88
C HIS A 505 27.23 -2.70 -3.84
N LEU A 506 28.48 -2.47 -4.25
CA LEU A 506 28.90 -1.32 -5.06
C LEU A 506 29.54 -1.74 -6.39
N ASP A 507 29.93 -3.01 -6.52
CA ASP A 507 30.29 -3.62 -7.79
C ASP A 507 29.07 -4.10 -8.57
N VAL A 508 29.27 -4.37 -9.87
CA VAL A 508 28.22 -4.72 -10.85
C VAL A 508 28.74 -5.72 -11.88
N GLN A 509 27.87 -6.53 -12.50
CA GLN A 509 28.20 -7.38 -13.64
C GLN A 509 28.79 -6.54 -14.80
N PRO A 510 29.62 -7.16 -15.68
CA PRO A 510 29.95 -6.58 -16.96
C PRO A 510 28.70 -6.21 -17.79
N ALA A 511 28.86 -5.24 -18.67
CA ALA A 511 27.88 -4.90 -19.69
C ALA A 511 28.56 -4.13 -20.83
N ASP A 512 28.52 -4.68 -22.04
CA ASP A 512 28.99 -4.02 -23.25
C ASP A 512 27.82 -3.65 -24.17
N LYS A 513 27.97 -2.55 -24.91
CA LYS A 513 26.98 -2.10 -25.89
C LYS A 513 26.64 -3.19 -26.92
N SER A 514 27.66 -3.98 -27.30
CA SER A 514 27.55 -5.10 -28.24
C SER A 514 26.72 -6.29 -27.76
N ASP A 515 26.42 -6.40 -26.45
CA ASP A 515 25.68 -7.54 -25.91
C ASP A 515 24.19 -7.52 -26.31
N GLY A 516 23.67 -6.36 -26.75
CA GLY A 516 22.26 -6.15 -27.08
C GLY A 516 21.59 -5.00 -26.30
N TRP A 517 22.36 -4.03 -25.79
CA TRP A 517 21.82 -2.87 -25.08
C TRP A 517 21.26 -1.81 -26.04
N ASN A 518 20.08 -1.29 -25.75
CA ASN A 518 19.45 -0.20 -26.49
C ASN A 518 20.08 1.16 -26.16
N THR A 519 20.48 1.37 -24.89
CA THR A 519 21.20 2.54 -24.37
C THR A 519 22.69 2.22 -24.20
N GLU A 520 23.54 3.16 -23.76
CA GLU A 520 24.88 2.79 -23.28
C GLU A 520 24.77 2.25 -21.84
N PRO A 521 25.45 1.15 -21.46
CA PRO A 521 25.20 0.50 -20.17
C PRO A 521 25.51 1.39 -18.94
N PHE A 522 26.51 2.26 -19.06
CA PHE A 522 26.96 3.14 -17.97
C PHE A 522 26.53 4.61 -18.15
N ASP A 523 25.53 4.89 -19.00
CA ASP A 523 24.90 6.21 -19.11
C ASP A 523 23.41 6.10 -18.76
N LEU A 524 23.05 6.49 -17.53
CA LEU A 524 21.72 6.21 -16.95
C LEU A 524 20.62 6.99 -17.69
N THR A 525 19.97 6.27 -18.61
CA THR A 525 19.02 6.82 -19.58
C THR A 525 17.59 6.66 -19.07
N GLU A 526 16.88 7.78 -18.91
CA GLU A 526 15.46 7.77 -18.56
C GLU A 526 14.60 7.57 -19.81
N ASN A 527 13.69 6.59 -19.77
CA ASN A 527 12.74 6.31 -20.86
C ASN A 527 11.45 5.70 -20.31
N ASN A 528 10.29 6.30 -20.63
CA ASN A 528 8.95 5.82 -20.23
C ASN A 528 8.79 5.48 -18.74
N GLY A 529 9.39 6.29 -17.84
CA GLY A 529 9.32 6.08 -16.38
C GLY A 529 10.27 5.01 -15.84
N LYS A 530 11.19 4.49 -16.68
CA LYS A 530 12.25 3.53 -16.34
C LYS A 530 13.62 4.18 -16.48
N LEU A 531 14.57 3.80 -15.63
CA LEU A 531 15.97 4.26 -15.64
C LEU A 531 16.85 3.10 -16.09
N PHE A 532 17.31 3.12 -17.33
CA PHE A 532 18.11 2.04 -17.92
C PHE A 532 19.61 2.27 -17.68
N GLY A 533 20.29 1.24 -17.16
CA GLY A 533 21.75 1.22 -16.92
C GLY A 533 22.18 0.04 -16.04
N ARG A 534 23.44 -0.38 -16.16
CA ARG A 534 24.02 -1.47 -15.36
C ARG A 534 24.20 -1.05 -13.90
N GLY A 535 23.64 -1.84 -13.01
CA GLY A 535 23.52 -1.56 -11.58
C GLY A 535 22.54 -0.44 -11.24
N SER A 536 21.57 -0.18 -12.10
CA SER A 536 20.44 0.72 -11.79
C SER A 536 19.49 0.10 -10.77
N SER A 537 19.34 -1.23 -10.78
CA SER A 537 18.61 -1.99 -9.74
C SER A 537 19.52 -2.88 -8.88
N ASP A 538 20.75 -3.14 -9.34
CA ASP A 538 21.59 -4.24 -8.85
C ASP A 538 23.05 -3.78 -8.55
N ASP A 539 23.40 -3.26 -7.37
CA ASP A 539 22.57 -2.88 -6.20
C ASP A 539 22.71 -1.36 -5.90
N LYS A 540 23.24 -0.56 -6.84
CA LYS A 540 23.44 0.88 -6.60
C LYS A 540 22.12 1.62 -6.38
N GLY A 541 21.05 1.23 -7.08
CA GLY A 541 19.71 1.78 -6.88
C GLY A 541 19.23 1.67 -5.42
N PRO A 542 19.10 0.46 -4.87
CA PRO A 542 18.70 0.26 -3.47
C PRO A 542 19.69 0.82 -2.44
N VAL A 543 21.01 0.66 -2.62
CA VAL A 543 22.02 1.28 -1.73
C VAL A 543 21.87 2.80 -1.68
N ILE A 544 21.62 3.45 -2.81
CA ILE A 544 21.41 4.89 -2.87
C ILE A 544 20.03 5.28 -2.31
N ALA A 545 19.01 4.43 -2.44
CA ALA A 545 17.71 4.65 -1.79
C ALA A 545 17.84 4.74 -0.25
N TRP A 546 18.73 3.96 0.38
CA TRP A 546 19.05 4.11 1.81
C TRP A 546 19.64 5.48 2.14
N ILE A 547 20.60 5.95 1.34
CA ILE A 547 21.22 7.29 1.49
C ILE A 547 20.15 8.38 1.33
N ASN A 548 19.26 8.25 0.34
CA ASN A 548 18.16 9.17 0.09
C ASN A 548 17.15 9.22 1.26
N ALA A 549 16.77 8.07 1.80
CA ALA A 549 15.82 7.97 2.91
C ALA A 549 16.36 8.63 4.19
N ILE A 550 17.63 8.38 4.54
CA ILE A 550 18.29 9.01 5.68
C ILE A 550 18.40 10.54 5.47
N GLU A 551 18.76 11.00 4.27
CA GLU A 551 18.80 12.43 3.94
C GLU A 551 17.44 13.12 4.18
N VAL A 552 16.33 12.49 3.80
CA VAL A 552 14.99 13.06 3.98
C VAL A 552 14.57 13.07 5.44
N LEU A 553 14.76 11.96 6.19
CA LEU A 553 14.44 11.92 7.62
C LEU A 553 15.22 13.00 8.39
N GLN A 554 16.52 13.13 8.12
CA GLN A 554 17.36 14.20 8.70
C GLN A 554 16.87 15.60 8.31
N ALA A 555 16.56 15.84 7.03
CA ALA A 555 16.11 17.15 6.55
C ALA A 555 14.75 17.58 7.13
N LEU A 556 13.83 16.62 7.31
CA LEU A 556 12.53 16.82 7.96
C LEU A 556 12.63 16.91 9.50
N LYS A 557 13.81 16.62 10.08
CA LYS A 557 14.04 16.47 11.53
C LYS A 557 13.17 15.39 12.17
N ILE A 558 12.85 14.35 11.42
CA ILE A 558 12.21 13.14 11.93
C ILE A 558 13.31 12.32 12.61
N GLU A 559 13.09 11.94 13.87
CA GLU A 559 14.06 11.15 14.62
C GLU A 559 14.13 9.72 14.06
N ILE A 560 15.35 9.26 13.78
CA ILE A 560 15.61 7.85 13.49
C ILE A 560 15.64 7.11 14.84
N PRO A 561 14.75 6.12 15.09
CA PRO A 561 14.61 5.47 16.39
C PRO A 561 15.66 4.37 16.64
N VAL A 562 16.50 4.07 15.65
CA VAL A 562 17.58 3.08 15.71
C VAL A 562 18.93 3.73 15.41
N ASN A 563 20.01 3.13 15.90
CA ASN A 563 21.34 3.30 15.31
C ASN A 563 21.36 2.55 13.98
N ILE A 564 22.08 3.04 12.97
CA ILE A 564 22.26 2.35 11.69
C ILE A 564 23.75 2.07 11.48
N LYS A 565 24.09 0.84 11.14
CA LYS A 565 25.40 0.46 10.62
C LYS A 565 25.30 0.04 9.18
N PHE A 566 26.33 0.33 8.41
CA PHE A 566 26.47 -0.08 7.01
C PHE A 566 27.65 -1.03 6.88
N VAL A 567 27.47 -2.08 6.08
CA VAL A 567 28.54 -2.86 5.45
C VAL A 567 28.25 -2.83 3.96
N LEU A 568 29.03 -2.08 3.19
CA LEU A 568 28.96 -2.08 1.73
C LEU A 568 30.22 -2.73 1.17
N GLU A 569 30.07 -3.67 0.23
CA GLU A 569 31.22 -4.34 -0.41
C GLU A 569 31.36 -3.98 -1.89
N GLY A 570 32.33 -4.63 -2.57
CA GLY A 570 32.63 -4.43 -3.98
C GLY A 570 33.10 -5.71 -4.68
N MET A 571 32.64 -6.87 -4.22
CA MET A 571 32.96 -8.18 -4.80
C MET A 571 31.78 -9.17 -4.84
N GLU A 572 30.51 -8.76 -4.60
CA GLU A 572 29.37 -9.71 -4.54
C GLU A 572 29.25 -10.49 -5.85
N GLU A 573 29.26 -9.76 -6.96
CA GLU A 573 29.18 -10.24 -8.35
C GLU A 573 30.39 -11.13 -8.74
N SER A 574 31.43 -11.11 -7.92
CA SER A 574 32.65 -11.94 -7.99
C SER A 574 32.76 -12.96 -6.83
N GLY A 575 31.71 -13.15 -6.04
CA GLY A 575 31.56 -14.16 -4.99
C GLY A 575 31.91 -13.74 -3.57
N SER A 576 31.84 -12.44 -3.24
CA SER A 576 32.14 -11.85 -1.91
C SER A 576 33.53 -12.21 -1.35
N GLU A 577 34.54 -12.31 -2.23
CA GLU A 577 35.88 -12.81 -1.85
C GLU A 577 36.50 -12.00 -0.69
N GLY A 578 36.73 -12.67 0.45
CA GLY A 578 37.29 -12.10 1.68
C GLY A 578 36.28 -11.54 2.70
N LEU A 579 35.03 -11.24 2.29
CA LEU A 579 34.05 -10.56 3.17
C LEU A 579 33.79 -11.35 4.46
N ASP A 580 33.63 -12.67 4.39
CA ASP A 580 33.44 -13.54 5.56
C ASP A 580 34.57 -13.40 6.60
N GLU A 581 35.83 -13.27 6.16
CA GLU A 581 36.98 -13.06 7.06
C GLU A 581 36.93 -11.68 7.72
N VAL A 582 36.57 -10.64 6.95
CA VAL A 582 36.41 -9.27 7.46
C VAL A 582 35.27 -9.21 8.48
N LEU A 583 34.13 -9.86 8.22
CA LEU A 583 32.99 -9.89 9.14
C LEU A 583 33.30 -10.70 10.40
N LEU A 584 33.92 -11.88 10.27
CA LEU A 584 34.31 -12.69 11.42
C LEU A 584 35.30 -11.96 12.33
N LYS A 585 36.30 -11.30 11.74
CA LYS A 585 37.29 -10.48 12.46
C LYS A 585 36.69 -9.27 13.19
N HIS A 586 35.56 -8.74 12.72
CA HIS A 586 34.87 -7.60 13.33
C HIS A 586 33.58 -7.97 14.08
N LYS A 587 33.29 -9.27 14.24
CA LYS A 587 32.15 -9.80 15.01
C LYS A 587 32.01 -9.12 16.37
N ASP A 588 33.04 -9.24 17.21
CA ASP A 588 33.03 -8.77 18.59
C ASP A 588 33.42 -7.29 18.73
N THR A 589 33.43 -6.53 17.62
CA THR A 589 33.77 -5.10 17.61
C THR A 589 32.77 -4.25 16.83
N PHE A 590 32.69 -4.40 15.51
CA PHE A 590 31.76 -3.63 14.68
C PHE A 590 30.32 -4.17 14.74
N LEU A 591 30.17 -5.50 14.84
CA LEU A 591 28.86 -6.18 14.73
C LEU A 591 28.23 -6.57 16.09
N HIS A 592 28.94 -6.33 17.20
CA HIS A 592 28.61 -6.88 18.53
C HIS A 592 27.28 -6.39 19.14
N ASP A 593 26.78 -5.27 18.66
CA ASP A 593 25.63 -4.50 19.12
C ASP A 593 24.48 -4.45 18.08
N VAL A 594 24.63 -5.17 16.96
CA VAL A 594 23.59 -5.32 15.92
C VAL A 594 22.40 -6.09 16.50
N ASP A 595 21.17 -5.65 16.21
CA ASP A 595 19.92 -6.30 16.61
C ASP A 595 19.12 -6.91 15.45
N ALA A 596 19.35 -6.43 14.23
CA ALA A 596 18.68 -6.89 13.02
C ALA A 596 19.54 -6.54 11.79
N THR A 597 19.41 -7.29 10.70
CA THR A 597 20.03 -6.97 9.41
C THR A 597 18.97 -6.83 8.32
N CYS A 598 19.00 -5.74 7.56
CA CYS A 598 18.18 -5.54 6.36
C CYS A 598 19.06 -5.44 5.12
N ILE A 599 18.60 -6.06 4.03
CA ILE A 599 19.24 -6.10 2.71
C ILE A 599 18.16 -5.73 1.68
N SER A 600 18.48 -4.93 0.67
CA SER A 600 17.51 -4.47 -0.35
C SER A 600 17.91 -4.85 -1.78
N ASP A 601 18.67 -5.92 -1.87
CA ASP A 601 19.40 -6.45 -3.02
C ASP A 601 18.61 -7.61 -3.68
N ASN A 602 17.32 -7.38 -3.95
CA ASN A 602 16.45 -8.34 -4.65
C ASN A 602 15.17 -7.68 -5.18
N TYR A 603 14.34 -8.46 -5.89
CA TYR A 603 13.24 -7.93 -6.71
C TYR A 603 11.86 -8.41 -6.25
N TRP A 604 10.82 -7.78 -6.78
CA TRP A 604 9.44 -8.24 -6.62
C TRP A 604 9.17 -9.46 -7.51
N LEU A 605 8.18 -10.26 -7.13
CA LEU A 605 7.82 -11.48 -7.86
C LEU A 605 7.01 -11.22 -9.15
N GLY A 606 6.20 -10.16 -9.13
CA GLY A 606 5.28 -9.72 -10.18
C GLY A 606 4.97 -8.22 -10.00
N LYS A 607 4.19 -7.61 -10.90
CA LYS A 607 4.10 -6.13 -10.97
C LYS A 607 3.10 -5.48 -10.01
N ASN A 608 2.13 -6.23 -9.46
CA ASN A 608 1.02 -5.64 -8.71
C ASN A 608 1.33 -5.38 -7.23
N LYS A 609 2.23 -6.18 -6.62
CA LYS A 609 2.27 -6.36 -5.17
C LYS A 609 3.71 -6.43 -4.63
N PRO A 610 4.03 -5.66 -3.57
CA PRO A 610 5.34 -5.71 -2.93
C PRO A 610 5.64 -7.09 -2.33
N CYS A 611 6.92 -7.36 -2.09
CA CYS A 611 7.40 -8.61 -1.55
C CYS A 611 8.26 -8.39 -0.29
N LEU A 612 8.38 -9.42 0.55
CA LEU A 612 9.38 -9.56 1.61
C LEU A 612 10.03 -10.93 1.46
N THR A 613 11.33 -10.96 1.20
CA THR A 613 12.02 -12.22 0.94
C THR A 613 12.55 -12.83 2.24
N TYR A 614 12.23 -14.10 2.47
CA TYR A 614 12.63 -14.87 3.66
C TYR A 614 13.49 -16.11 3.36
N GLY A 615 13.89 -16.30 2.10
CA GLY A 615 14.88 -17.31 1.79
C GLY A 615 15.44 -17.21 0.38
N LEU A 616 16.72 -17.53 0.25
CA LEU A 616 17.49 -17.56 -0.99
C LEU A 616 17.96 -18.99 -1.26
N ARG A 617 18.22 -19.29 -2.54
CA ARG A 617 19.00 -20.48 -2.88
C ARG A 617 20.46 -20.27 -2.55
N GLY A 618 21.19 -21.36 -2.35
CA GLY A 618 22.65 -21.35 -2.44
C GLY A 618 23.11 -21.53 -3.89
N VAL A 619 24.41 -21.54 -4.13
CA VAL A 619 24.99 -21.80 -5.45
C VAL A 619 26.26 -22.65 -5.33
N CYS A 620 26.37 -23.67 -6.18
CA CYS A 620 27.60 -24.43 -6.40
C CYS A 620 28.03 -24.25 -7.86
N TYR A 621 29.16 -23.59 -8.10
CA TYR A 621 29.67 -23.27 -9.44
C TYR A 621 30.83 -24.21 -9.82
N TYR A 622 30.86 -24.67 -11.08
CA TYR A 622 31.80 -25.67 -11.57
C TYR A 622 32.47 -25.29 -12.89
N ALA A 623 33.69 -25.80 -13.07
CA ALA A 623 34.41 -25.82 -14.34
C ALA A 623 34.81 -27.25 -14.70
N VAL A 624 34.62 -27.65 -15.96
CA VAL A 624 35.13 -28.90 -16.54
C VAL A 624 36.10 -28.55 -17.66
N GLU A 625 37.39 -28.61 -17.36
CA GLU A 625 38.47 -28.47 -18.34
C GLU A 625 38.62 -29.78 -19.12
N VAL A 626 38.62 -29.73 -20.45
CA VAL A 626 39.01 -30.84 -21.33
C VAL A 626 40.09 -30.37 -22.29
N SER A 627 41.14 -31.15 -22.49
CA SER A 627 42.28 -30.81 -23.37
C SER A 627 42.87 -32.03 -24.08
N SER A 628 43.46 -31.85 -25.27
CA SER A 628 44.07 -32.94 -26.03
C SER A 628 45.31 -32.51 -26.84
N PRO A 629 45.22 -31.82 -28.00
CA PRO A 629 46.40 -31.37 -28.71
C PRO A 629 47.06 -30.17 -28.02
N LYS A 630 48.37 -29.96 -28.26
CA LYS A 630 49.15 -28.87 -27.64
C LYS A 630 48.79 -27.46 -28.11
N GLN A 631 48.06 -27.36 -29.23
CA GLN A 631 47.62 -26.13 -29.88
C GLN A 631 46.39 -26.44 -30.74
N ASP A 632 45.62 -25.42 -31.07
CA ASP A 632 44.45 -25.54 -31.95
C ASP A 632 44.81 -26.16 -33.30
N LEU A 633 43.94 -27.02 -33.83
CA LEU A 633 44.15 -27.77 -35.07
C LEU A 633 43.15 -27.35 -36.15
N HIS A 634 43.56 -27.38 -37.42
CA HIS A 634 42.67 -27.15 -38.55
C HIS A 634 41.71 -28.34 -38.74
N SER A 635 40.41 -28.15 -38.54
CA SER A 635 39.44 -29.25 -38.45
C SER A 635 39.36 -30.09 -39.72
N GLY A 636 39.51 -29.48 -40.90
CA GLY A 636 39.55 -30.20 -42.19
C GLY A 636 40.82 -31.01 -42.47
N ILE A 637 41.84 -30.94 -41.61
CA ILE A 637 43.08 -31.75 -41.74
C ILE A 637 43.14 -32.84 -40.66
N TYR A 638 42.67 -32.55 -39.44
CA TYR A 638 42.80 -33.43 -38.28
C TYR A 638 41.48 -34.03 -37.79
N GLY A 639 40.33 -33.59 -38.31
CA GLY A 639 39.01 -34.11 -37.93
C GLY A 639 38.89 -35.62 -38.18
N GLY A 640 38.32 -36.33 -37.19
CA GLY A 640 38.21 -37.79 -37.22
C GLY A 640 39.52 -38.56 -36.96
N THR A 641 40.66 -37.89 -36.74
CA THR A 641 41.94 -38.57 -36.40
C THR A 641 42.24 -38.61 -34.90
N ILE A 642 41.52 -37.81 -34.10
CA ILE A 642 41.71 -37.69 -32.64
C ILE A 642 40.36 -37.66 -31.92
N HIS A 643 40.37 -37.97 -30.62
CA HIS A 643 39.30 -37.55 -29.72
C HIS A 643 39.42 -36.04 -29.48
N GLU A 644 38.34 -35.31 -29.78
CA GLU A 644 38.31 -33.85 -29.76
C GLU A 644 37.82 -33.32 -28.38
N PRO A 645 38.46 -32.27 -27.82
CA PRO A 645 38.04 -31.71 -26.53
C PRO A 645 36.60 -31.21 -26.51
N MET A 646 36.13 -30.55 -27.58
CA MET A 646 34.74 -30.07 -27.70
C MET A 646 33.74 -31.23 -27.63
N ASN A 647 33.89 -32.25 -28.48
CA ASN A 647 32.95 -33.38 -28.51
C ASN A 647 32.94 -34.14 -27.17
N SER A 648 34.10 -34.23 -26.52
CA SER A 648 34.23 -34.85 -25.20
C SER A 648 33.54 -34.03 -24.10
N LEU A 649 33.71 -32.70 -24.10
CA LEU A 649 33.06 -31.80 -23.14
C LEU A 649 31.54 -31.77 -23.32
N ILE A 650 31.05 -31.65 -24.57
CA ILE A 650 29.62 -31.64 -24.89
C ILE A 650 28.94 -32.93 -24.40
N HIS A 651 29.59 -34.08 -24.50
CA HIS A 651 29.07 -35.33 -23.94
C HIS A 651 28.81 -35.20 -22.44
N ILE A 652 29.79 -34.73 -21.65
CA ILE A 652 29.66 -34.54 -20.20
C ILE A 652 28.55 -33.56 -19.86
N LEU A 653 28.53 -32.37 -20.49
CA LEU A 653 27.52 -31.35 -20.19
C LEU A 653 26.10 -31.84 -20.54
N SER A 654 25.93 -32.62 -21.61
CA SER A 654 24.64 -33.22 -22.00
C SER A 654 24.10 -34.29 -21.04
N ARG A 655 24.91 -34.73 -20.06
CA ARG A 655 24.51 -35.72 -19.04
C ARG A 655 24.10 -35.12 -17.71
N LEU A 656 24.32 -33.82 -17.48
CA LEU A 656 24.06 -33.16 -16.20
C LEU A 656 22.56 -32.96 -15.90
N SER A 657 21.75 -32.69 -16.92
CA SER A 657 20.28 -32.52 -16.81
C SER A 657 19.55 -32.94 -18.08
N ASP A 658 18.23 -33.12 -18.01
CA ASP A 658 17.37 -33.35 -19.19
C ASP A 658 16.71 -32.06 -19.72
N VAL A 659 15.97 -32.17 -20.83
CA VAL A 659 15.26 -31.05 -21.47
C VAL A 659 14.09 -30.50 -20.65
N ASN A 660 13.71 -31.16 -19.56
CA ASN A 660 12.70 -30.70 -18.60
C ASN A 660 13.38 -30.12 -17.33
N GLY A 661 14.69 -29.82 -17.38
CA GLY A 661 15.45 -29.29 -16.25
C GLY A 661 15.68 -30.28 -15.11
N LYS A 662 15.33 -31.56 -15.27
CA LYS A 662 15.60 -32.58 -14.24
C LYS A 662 17.10 -32.83 -14.19
N ILE A 663 17.71 -32.59 -13.03
CA ILE A 663 19.14 -32.89 -12.80
C ILE A 663 19.33 -34.41 -12.73
N ASN A 664 20.29 -34.94 -13.48
CA ASN A 664 20.56 -36.38 -13.62
C ASN A 664 21.71 -36.88 -12.72
N ILE A 665 22.08 -36.07 -11.73
CA ILE A 665 23.16 -36.33 -10.78
C ILE A 665 22.61 -37.16 -9.61
N GLU A 666 23.10 -38.38 -9.49
CA GLU A 666 22.54 -39.41 -8.60
C GLU A 666 22.70 -39.04 -7.12
N GLY A 667 21.61 -39.15 -6.35
CA GLY A 667 21.61 -38.87 -4.92
C GLY A 667 21.46 -37.38 -4.54
N LEU A 668 21.57 -36.46 -5.51
CA LEU A 668 21.33 -35.04 -5.30
C LEU A 668 19.87 -34.75 -4.87
N ASP A 669 18.94 -35.56 -5.37
CA ASP A 669 17.52 -35.58 -5.02
C ASP A 669 17.29 -35.86 -3.53
N LYS A 670 18.09 -36.74 -2.93
CA LYS A 670 17.98 -37.18 -1.53
C LYS A 670 18.43 -36.10 -0.53
N LEU A 671 19.12 -35.07 -1.00
CA LEU A 671 19.53 -33.92 -0.18
C LEU A 671 18.46 -32.81 -0.12
N VAL A 672 17.39 -32.90 -0.91
CA VAL A 672 16.34 -31.88 -0.94
C VAL A 672 15.34 -32.09 0.19
N ALA A 673 15.13 -31.08 1.04
CA ALA A 673 14.11 -31.13 2.09
C ALA A 673 12.72 -31.48 1.53
N PRO A 674 11.92 -32.36 2.16
CA PRO A 674 10.59 -32.73 1.68
C PRO A 674 9.63 -31.53 1.68
N VAL A 675 8.67 -31.52 0.76
CA VAL A 675 7.60 -30.50 0.73
C VAL A 675 6.62 -30.81 1.86
N THR A 676 6.37 -29.84 2.74
CA THR A 676 5.33 -29.98 3.79
C THR A 676 4.02 -29.35 3.33
N ASP A 677 2.89 -29.79 3.89
CA ASP A 677 1.59 -29.17 3.61
C ASP A 677 1.57 -27.69 4.04
N ALA A 678 2.27 -27.35 5.12
CA ALA A 678 2.43 -25.97 5.57
C ALA A 678 3.21 -25.10 4.58
N GLU A 679 4.30 -25.62 4.00
CA GLU A 679 5.03 -24.95 2.90
C GLU A 679 4.13 -24.84 1.66
N ARG A 680 3.30 -25.86 1.38
CA ARG A 680 2.40 -25.89 0.22
C ARG A 680 1.30 -24.83 0.28
N GLU A 681 0.68 -24.60 1.44
CA GLU A 681 -0.35 -23.57 1.58
C GLU A 681 0.18 -22.15 1.29
N LEU A 682 1.46 -21.86 1.56
CA LEU A 682 2.05 -20.54 1.33
C LEU A 682 1.99 -20.12 -0.14
N TYR A 683 2.18 -21.04 -1.09
CA TYR A 683 2.16 -20.74 -2.53
C TYR A 683 0.79 -20.30 -3.06
N LYS A 684 -0.30 -20.63 -2.37
CA LYS A 684 -1.67 -20.44 -2.90
C LYS A 684 -2.19 -19.01 -2.81
N SER A 685 -1.58 -18.18 -1.96
CA SER A 685 -1.96 -16.78 -1.75
C SER A 685 -1.01 -15.76 -2.41
N ILE A 686 0.03 -16.25 -3.08
CA ILE A 686 1.03 -15.43 -3.77
C ILE A 686 0.44 -14.85 -5.05
N ASP A 687 0.63 -13.54 -5.27
CA ASP A 687 0.28 -12.90 -6.54
C ASP A 687 1.36 -13.20 -7.60
N PHE A 688 1.04 -14.05 -8.57
CA PHE A 688 1.95 -14.44 -9.65
C PHE A 688 1.18 -14.87 -10.90
N ASP A 689 1.04 -13.97 -11.88
CA ASP A 689 0.52 -14.33 -13.21
C ASP A 689 1.64 -14.96 -14.06
N VAL A 690 1.44 -16.25 -14.35
CA VAL A 690 2.33 -17.07 -15.18
C VAL A 690 2.50 -16.50 -16.59
N LYS A 691 1.45 -15.87 -17.16
CA LYS A 691 1.48 -15.30 -18.51
C LYS A 691 2.23 -13.97 -18.55
N GLU A 692 2.06 -13.13 -17.53
CA GLU A 692 2.87 -11.91 -17.37
C GLU A 692 4.35 -12.29 -17.29
N TYR A 693 4.71 -13.20 -16.37
CA TYR A 693 6.08 -13.68 -16.20
C TYR A 693 6.66 -14.28 -17.50
N SER A 694 5.89 -15.09 -18.23
CA SER A 694 6.31 -15.68 -19.50
C SER A 694 6.54 -14.62 -20.59
N SER A 695 5.67 -13.59 -20.63
CA SER A 695 5.77 -12.48 -21.57
C SER A 695 6.97 -11.57 -21.28
N ASP A 696 7.23 -11.27 -20.01
CA ASP A 696 8.32 -10.38 -19.59
C ASP A 696 9.69 -10.97 -19.94
N ILE A 697 9.88 -12.28 -19.76
CA ILE A 697 11.13 -12.98 -20.15
C ILE A 697 11.16 -13.38 -21.64
N GLY A 698 10.18 -12.97 -22.44
CA GLY A 698 10.12 -13.27 -23.88
C GLY A 698 9.96 -14.75 -24.25
N CYS A 699 9.42 -15.58 -23.35
CA CYS A 699 9.27 -17.02 -23.55
C CYS A 699 7.83 -17.39 -23.87
N GLU A 700 7.57 -18.02 -25.03
CA GLU A 700 6.22 -18.44 -25.41
C GLU A 700 5.65 -19.58 -24.56
N LYS A 701 6.53 -20.41 -23.96
CA LYS A 701 6.11 -21.60 -23.20
C LYS A 701 7.09 -22.00 -22.11
N LEU A 702 6.61 -22.00 -20.87
CA LEU A 702 7.33 -22.46 -19.69
C LEU A 702 7.25 -23.99 -19.53
N ILE A 703 8.04 -24.51 -18.59
CA ILE A 703 8.03 -25.92 -18.15
C ILE A 703 6.67 -26.38 -17.60
N SER A 704 5.84 -25.46 -17.10
CA SER A 704 4.51 -25.74 -16.53
C SER A 704 3.64 -24.49 -16.59
N ASP A 705 2.32 -24.67 -16.74
CA ASP A 705 1.34 -23.59 -16.61
C ASP A 705 0.86 -23.39 -15.15
N SER A 706 1.40 -24.16 -14.20
CA SER A 706 1.03 -24.11 -12.78
C SER A 706 1.86 -23.07 -12.02
N PRO A 707 1.25 -22.03 -11.39
CA PRO A 707 1.95 -21.06 -10.56
C PRO A 707 2.75 -21.73 -9.44
N GLU A 708 2.10 -22.63 -8.70
CA GLU A 708 2.71 -23.44 -7.63
C GLU A 708 3.95 -24.20 -8.11
N THR A 709 3.86 -24.86 -9.28
CA THR A 709 4.99 -25.62 -9.84
C THR A 709 6.15 -24.70 -10.24
N ILE A 710 5.87 -23.55 -10.88
CA ILE A 710 6.90 -22.57 -11.25
C ILE A 710 7.56 -21.99 -9.99
N LEU A 711 6.80 -21.56 -8.99
CA LEU A 711 7.34 -20.98 -7.77
C LEU A 711 8.16 -22.00 -6.97
N MET A 712 7.72 -23.26 -6.87
CA MET A 712 8.52 -24.32 -6.27
C MET A 712 9.81 -24.58 -7.08
N ASN A 713 9.74 -24.58 -8.41
CA ASN A 713 10.89 -24.69 -9.32
C ASN A 713 11.77 -23.41 -9.38
N ARG A 714 11.32 -22.28 -8.82
CA ARG A 714 12.11 -21.05 -8.62
C ARG A 714 12.71 -20.94 -7.22
N TRP A 715 12.10 -21.53 -6.18
CA TRP A 715 12.45 -21.25 -4.79
C TRP A 715 12.96 -22.45 -3.97
N ARG A 716 12.50 -23.67 -4.25
CA ARG A 716 12.58 -24.79 -3.27
C ARG A 716 13.00 -26.15 -3.82
N PHE A 717 13.07 -26.32 -5.14
CA PHE A 717 13.83 -27.39 -5.78
C PHE A 717 15.17 -26.86 -6.31
N PRO A 718 16.22 -27.69 -6.44
CA PRO A 718 17.46 -27.28 -7.08
C PRO A 718 17.28 -27.09 -8.59
N ALA A 719 18.13 -26.27 -9.20
CA ALA A 719 18.14 -26.04 -10.65
C ALA A 719 19.59 -26.04 -11.17
N LEU A 720 19.82 -26.56 -12.37
CA LEU A 720 21.14 -26.60 -13.03
C LEU A 720 21.10 -25.74 -14.30
N SER A 721 22.14 -24.93 -14.49
CA SER A 721 22.29 -24.05 -15.67
C SER A 721 23.68 -24.23 -16.28
N LEU A 722 23.73 -24.42 -17.61
CA LEU A 722 24.95 -24.40 -18.40
C LEU A 722 25.20 -22.96 -18.87
N HIS A 723 26.38 -22.41 -18.60
CA HIS A 723 26.67 -20.98 -18.80
C HIS A 723 27.47 -20.70 -20.07
N GLY A 724 28.33 -21.63 -20.49
CA GLY A 724 29.14 -21.46 -21.71
C GLY A 724 30.38 -22.35 -21.75
N ILE A 725 31.19 -22.15 -22.79
CA ILE A 725 32.44 -22.89 -23.03
C ILE A 725 33.57 -21.91 -23.33
N GLU A 726 34.49 -21.77 -22.39
CA GLU A 726 35.73 -21.01 -22.53
C GLU A 726 36.72 -21.76 -23.44
N GLY A 727 37.55 -21.05 -24.21
CA GLY A 727 38.57 -21.63 -25.11
C GLY A 727 38.05 -22.12 -26.47
N ALA A 728 36.73 -22.13 -26.68
CA ALA A 728 36.13 -22.42 -27.98
C ALA A 728 36.06 -21.17 -28.89
N PHE A 729 35.66 -21.36 -30.15
CA PHE A 729 35.28 -20.25 -31.03
C PHE A 729 33.88 -19.75 -30.68
N HIS A 730 33.76 -18.51 -30.22
CA HIS A 730 32.52 -17.89 -29.74
C HIS A 730 32.13 -16.60 -30.49
N SER A 731 32.97 -16.12 -31.41
CA SER A 731 32.71 -14.91 -32.20
C SER A 731 31.77 -15.20 -33.38
N PRO A 732 31.08 -14.19 -33.94
CA PRO A 732 30.29 -14.36 -35.17
C PRO A 732 31.12 -14.86 -36.36
N GLY A 733 30.49 -15.62 -37.26
CA GLY A 733 31.10 -16.17 -38.46
C GLY A 733 31.40 -17.67 -38.35
N ALA A 734 32.48 -18.13 -39.01
CA ALA A 734 32.89 -19.53 -39.02
C ALA A 734 34.41 -19.67 -38.92
N LYS A 735 34.88 -20.58 -38.06
CA LYS A 735 36.31 -20.91 -37.88
C LYS A 735 36.48 -22.44 -37.91
N THR A 736 37.21 -22.97 -38.89
CA THR A 736 37.45 -24.41 -39.09
C THR A 736 38.52 -24.95 -38.14
N VAL A 737 38.21 -24.95 -36.84
CA VAL A 737 39.14 -25.27 -35.75
C VAL A 737 38.65 -26.41 -34.85
N ILE A 738 39.57 -27.25 -34.40
CA ILE A 738 39.41 -28.11 -33.22
C ILE A 738 40.14 -27.40 -32.07
N PRO A 739 39.44 -26.89 -31.05
CA PRO A 739 40.06 -26.27 -29.88
C PRO A 739 40.96 -27.25 -29.11
N SER A 740 42.12 -26.75 -28.67
CA SER A 740 43.12 -27.53 -27.93
C SER A 740 42.77 -27.82 -26.48
N LYS A 741 42.17 -26.82 -25.82
CA LYS A 741 41.62 -26.86 -24.48
C LYS A 741 40.30 -26.09 -24.47
N VAL A 742 39.31 -26.64 -23.77
CA VAL A 742 38.02 -25.98 -23.53
C VAL A 742 37.63 -26.12 -22.05
N ILE A 743 36.92 -25.16 -21.49
CA ILE A 743 36.38 -25.23 -20.14
C ILE A 743 34.87 -24.96 -20.16
N GLY A 744 34.07 -26.00 -19.93
CA GLY A 744 32.64 -25.86 -19.74
C GLY A 744 32.33 -25.28 -18.36
N LYS A 745 31.45 -24.29 -18.30
CA LYS A 745 31.01 -23.63 -17.06
C LYS A 745 29.54 -23.97 -16.80
N PHE A 746 29.23 -24.40 -15.57
CA PHE A 746 27.86 -24.64 -15.13
C PHE A 746 27.72 -24.39 -13.63
N SER A 747 26.50 -24.17 -13.16
CA SER A 747 26.22 -24.13 -11.72
C SER A 747 24.93 -24.85 -11.37
N ILE A 748 24.83 -25.23 -10.10
CA ILE A 748 23.61 -25.72 -9.47
C ILE A 748 23.20 -24.70 -8.42
N ARG A 749 22.01 -24.12 -8.54
CA ARG A 749 21.39 -23.38 -7.44
C ARG A 749 20.80 -24.41 -6.47
N ILE A 750 21.27 -24.40 -5.22
CA ILE A 750 20.97 -25.41 -4.19
C ILE A 750 19.94 -24.91 -3.18
N VAL A 751 19.28 -25.83 -2.46
CA VAL A 751 18.12 -25.56 -1.60
C VAL A 751 18.28 -26.21 -0.21
N PRO A 752 17.47 -25.89 0.81
CA PRO A 752 17.67 -26.37 2.18
C PRO A 752 17.92 -27.88 2.30
N ASN A 753 18.83 -28.22 3.22
CA ASN A 753 19.49 -29.52 3.45
C ASN A 753 20.57 -29.93 2.43
N MET A 754 20.80 -29.14 1.37
CA MET A 754 21.94 -29.34 0.46
C MET A 754 23.18 -28.58 0.97
N GLU A 755 24.13 -29.28 1.56
CA GLU A 755 25.43 -28.73 1.95
C GLU A 755 26.40 -28.70 0.75
N PRO A 756 27.13 -27.58 0.48
CA PRO A 756 28.00 -27.45 -0.69
C PRO A 756 29.00 -28.60 -0.86
N ASP A 757 29.70 -29.03 0.18
CA ASP A 757 30.68 -30.13 0.11
C ASP A 757 30.05 -31.45 -0.37
N ALA A 758 28.85 -31.77 0.11
CA ALA A 758 28.13 -32.98 -0.31
C ALA A 758 27.67 -32.87 -1.78
N VAL A 759 27.24 -31.69 -2.20
CA VAL A 759 26.89 -31.41 -3.60
C VAL A 759 28.13 -31.49 -4.50
N HIS A 760 29.25 -30.91 -4.09
CA HIS A 760 30.53 -30.98 -4.80
C HIS A 760 30.99 -32.43 -5.00
N GLN A 761 30.93 -33.26 -3.96
CA GLN A 761 31.27 -34.69 -4.03
C GLN A 761 30.40 -35.45 -5.05
N LEU A 762 29.07 -35.27 -5.01
CA LEU A 762 28.15 -35.93 -5.93
C LEU A 762 28.33 -35.46 -7.39
N VAL A 763 28.54 -34.16 -7.61
CA VAL A 763 28.74 -33.58 -8.95
C VAL A 763 30.07 -34.04 -9.55
N ILE A 764 31.16 -34.01 -8.77
CA ILE A 764 32.48 -34.48 -9.23
C ILE A 764 32.44 -35.97 -9.58
N ALA A 765 31.91 -36.81 -8.68
CA ALA A 765 31.81 -38.25 -8.92
C ALA A 765 30.93 -38.60 -10.14
N HIS A 766 29.87 -37.81 -10.40
CA HIS A 766 29.06 -37.96 -11.61
C HIS A 766 29.87 -37.59 -12.87
N VAL A 767 30.55 -36.44 -12.88
CA VAL A 767 31.38 -36.01 -14.03
C VAL A 767 32.52 -36.98 -14.32
N GLU A 768 33.18 -37.51 -13.29
CA GLU A 768 34.23 -38.53 -13.42
C GLU A 768 33.68 -39.87 -13.94
N ARG A 769 32.46 -40.27 -13.53
CA ARG A 769 31.77 -41.46 -14.03
C ARG A 769 31.40 -41.33 -15.52
N GLU A 770 30.77 -40.23 -15.91
CA GLU A 770 30.42 -40.00 -17.32
C GLU A 770 31.69 -39.86 -18.19
N TRP A 771 32.80 -39.37 -17.62
CA TRP A 771 34.09 -39.36 -18.29
C TRP A 771 34.68 -40.77 -18.52
N ALA A 772 34.63 -41.63 -17.51
CA ALA A 772 35.04 -43.02 -17.63
C ALA A 772 34.17 -43.78 -18.65
N ASN A 773 32.86 -43.54 -18.65
CA ASN A 773 31.91 -44.13 -19.60
C ASN A 773 32.16 -43.70 -21.06
N LEU A 774 32.67 -42.48 -21.28
CA LEU A 774 32.94 -41.93 -22.62
C LEU A 774 34.15 -42.59 -23.31
N GLY A 775 35.17 -43.04 -22.56
CA GLY A 775 36.37 -43.64 -23.13
C GLY A 775 37.25 -42.68 -23.97
N SER A 776 37.15 -41.37 -23.72
CA SER A 776 37.95 -40.38 -24.46
C SER A 776 39.45 -40.48 -24.17
N HIS A 777 40.28 -40.09 -25.15
CA HIS A 777 41.75 -40.03 -25.03
C HIS A 777 42.25 -38.63 -24.66
N CYS A 778 41.33 -37.67 -24.51
CA CYS A 778 41.61 -36.35 -23.95
C CYS A 778 41.99 -36.46 -22.46
N ASN A 779 42.46 -35.36 -21.87
CA ASN A 779 42.58 -35.18 -20.43
C ASN A 779 41.40 -34.33 -19.93
N MET A 780 40.80 -34.70 -18.80
CA MET A 780 39.73 -33.94 -18.14
C MET A 780 40.13 -33.54 -16.71
N LYS A 781 39.69 -32.37 -16.27
CA LYS A 781 39.70 -31.96 -14.86
C LYS A 781 38.40 -31.26 -14.52
N VAL A 782 37.71 -31.71 -13.48
CA VAL A 782 36.56 -31.01 -12.88
C VAL A 782 37.02 -30.26 -11.64
N LYS A 783 36.53 -29.03 -11.45
CA LYS A 783 36.80 -28.19 -10.28
C LYS A 783 35.51 -27.51 -9.81
N ALA A 784 35.23 -27.58 -8.51
CA ALA A 784 34.32 -26.66 -7.84
C ALA A 784 35.01 -25.28 -7.69
N ILE A 785 34.35 -24.22 -8.13
CA ILE A 785 34.85 -22.83 -8.08
C ILE A 785 34.35 -22.12 -6.82
N GLN A 786 33.06 -22.29 -6.49
CA GLN A 786 32.37 -21.59 -5.40
C GLN A 786 31.27 -22.49 -4.82
N GLY A 787 30.98 -22.37 -3.52
CA GLY A 787 29.94 -23.10 -2.81
C GLY A 787 29.25 -22.25 -1.73
N GLY A 788 28.28 -21.42 -2.14
CA GLY A 788 27.43 -20.64 -1.23
C GLY A 788 26.24 -21.46 -0.73
N LYS A 789 25.94 -21.40 0.57
CA LYS A 789 24.83 -22.12 1.21
C LYS A 789 23.47 -21.46 0.91
N PRO A 790 22.35 -22.23 0.97
CA PRO A 790 21.01 -21.65 0.98
C PRO A 790 20.72 -20.97 2.32
N TRP A 791 19.91 -19.91 2.30
CA TRP A 791 19.45 -19.19 3.49
C TRP A 791 17.92 -19.24 3.59
N VAL A 792 17.41 -19.41 4.81
CA VAL A 792 15.99 -19.23 5.15
C VAL A 792 15.92 -18.60 6.54
N ALA A 793 15.07 -17.59 6.71
CA ALA A 793 14.75 -16.97 7.99
C ALA A 793 13.39 -17.43 8.52
N ASP A 794 13.23 -17.37 9.85
CA ASP A 794 11.93 -17.33 10.49
C ASP A 794 11.33 -15.93 10.30
N PHE A 795 10.24 -15.84 9.53
CA PHE A 795 9.60 -14.57 9.17
C PHE A 795 8.52 -14.10 10.17
N ASP A 796 8.18 -14.83 11.25
CA ASP A 796 7.25 -14.34 12.28
C ASP A 796 7.97 -13.53 13.38
N ASN A 797 8.85 -12.63 12.97
CA ASN A 797 9.66 -11.79 13.86
C ASN A 797 9.38 -10.28 13.69
N ALA A 798 9.91 -9.45 14.59
CA ALA A 798 9.61 -8.02 14.62
C ALA A 798 10.12 -7.24 13.40
N LEU A 799 11.23 -7.68 12.79
CA LEU A 799 11.83 -7.08 11.59
C LEU A 799 10.90 -7.20 10.38
N TYR A 800 10.38 -8.41 10.13
CA TYR A 800 9.41 -8.67 9.07
C TYR A 800 8.08 -7.94 9.30
N ARG A 801 7.63 -7.83 10.55
CA ARG A 801 6.42 -7.05 10.88
C ARG A 801 6.61 -5.55 10.63
N ALA A 802 7.80 -4.99 10.89
CA ALA A 802 8.12 -3.61 10.55
C ALA A 802 8.23 -3.40 9.03
N GLY A 803 8.93 -4.28 8.30
CA GLY A 803 9.01 -4.24 6.84
C GLY A 803 7.63 -4.35 6.17
N ALA A 804 6.77 -5.26 6.67
CA ALA A 804 5.43 -5.45 6.13
C ALA A 804 4.54 -4.22 6.34
N LYS A 805 4.66 -3.57 7.51
CA LYS A 805 3.91 -2.35 7.83
C LYS A 805 4.36 -1.16 6.99
N ALA A 806 5.67 -1.01 6.75
CA ALA A 806 6.22 0.02 5.85
C ALA A 806 5.76 -0.16 4.39
N LEU A 807 5.74 -1.41 3.89
CA LEU A 807 5.22 -1.72 2.56
C LEU A 807 3.70 -1.48 2.46
N GLU A 808 2.92 -1.90 3.47
CA GLU A 808 1.48 -1.65 3.54
C GLU A 808 1.15 -0.14 3.61
N GLN A 809 1.97 0.64 4.32
CA GLN A 809 1.87 2.10 4.40
C GLN A 809 2.13 2.83 3.07
N VAL A 810 3.13 2.42 2.29
CA VAL A 810 3.55 3.14 1.07
C VAL A 810 2.83 2.66 -0.19
N TYR A 811 2.42 1.38 -0.25
CA TYR A 811 1.72 0.79 -1.39
C TYR A 811 0.23 0.50 -1.15
N GLY A 812 -0.28 0.69 0.08
CA GLY A 812 -1.70 0.47 0.40
C GLY A 812 -2.14 -1.00 0.36
N THR A 813 -1.19 -1.94 0.31
CA THR A 813 -1.45 -3.38 0.21
C THR A 813 -0.37 -4.17 0.94
N LYS A 814 -0.74 -5.34 1.47
CA LYS A 814 0.17 -6.21 2.20
C LYS A 814 1.13 -6.91 1.24
N PRO A 815 2.42 -7.00 1.56
CA PRO A 815 3.36 -7.72 0.71
C PRO A 815 3.13 -9.23 0.76
N ASP A 816 3.58 -9.93 -0.28
CA ASP A 816 3.76 -11.38 -0.22
C ASP A 816 5.10 -11.75 0.44
N TYR A 817 5.09 -12.86 1.17
CA TYR A 817 6.27 -13.44 1.78
C TYR A 817 6.88 -14.41 0.78
N THR A 818 7.98 -13.99 0.15
CA THR A 818 8.60 -14.69 -0.98
C THR A 818 9.87 -15.43 -0.59
N ARG A 819 10.23 -16.41 -1.41
CA ARG A 819 11.62 -16.85 -1.55
C ARG A 819 12.12 -16.41 -2.91
N GLU A 820 13.41 -16.56 -3.16
CA GLU A 820 14.05 -16.07 -4.39
C GLU A 820 14.93 -17.15 -5.02
N GLY A 821 15.15 -17.01 -6.33
CA GLY A 821 15.93 -17.97 -7.12
C GLY A 821 17.44 -17.71 -7.14
N GLY A 822 17.84 -16.48 -6.80
CA GLY A 822 19.22 -16.02 -6.65
C GLY A 822 19.87 -16.49 -5.34
N SER A 823 21.05 -15.93 -5.06
CA SER A 823 21.88 -16.25 -3.90
C SER A 823 22.71 -15.01 -3.54
N ILE A 824 22.60 -14.55 -2.29
CA ILE A 824 23.41 -13.49 -1.69
C ILE A 824 24.10 -14.13 -0.49
N PRO A 825 25.35 -14.64 -0.61
CA PRO A 825 25.93 -15.57 0.36
C PRO A 825 25.98 -15.02 1.78
N VAL A 826 26.23 -13.71 1.93
CA VAL A 826 26.41 -13.05 3.23
C VAL A 826 25.14 -13.05 4.10
N THR A 827 23.96 -13.32 3.53
CA THR A 827 22.70 -13.47 4.30
C THR A 827 22.83 -14.50 5.43
N LEU A 828 23.43 -15.66 5.15
CA LEU A 828 23.70 -16.66 6.16
C LEU A 828 24.85 -16.23 7.09
N THR A 829 25.92 -15.63 6.55
CA THR A 829 27.05 -15.12 7.35
C THR A 829 26.59 -14.13 8.42
N PHE A 830 25.77 -13.13 8.09
CA PHE A 830 25.24 -12.20 9.07
C PHE A 830 24.36 -12.90 10.12
N GLN A 831 23.47 -13.81 9.70
CA GLN A 831 22.61 -14.57 10.60
C GLN A 831 23.44 -15.46 11.56
N GLU A 832 24.53 -16.05 11.08
CA GLU A 832 25.41 -16.92 11.88
C GLU A 832 26.40 -16.14 12.76
N ILE A 833 26.92 -15.00 12.32
CA ILE A 833 27.86 -14.18 13.08
C ILE A 833 27.15 -13.45 14.21
N THR A 834 26.04 -12.75 13.91
CA THR A 834 25.29 -11.90 14.85
C THR A 834 24.32 -12.68 15.74
N LYS A 835 23.82 -13.83 15.24
CA LYS A 835 22.65 -14.55 15.81
C LYS A 835 21.39 -13.67 15.91
N LYS A 836 21.21 -12.73 14.99
CA LYS A 836 20.03 -11.84 14.85
C LYS A 836 19.22 -12.14 13.59
N PRO A 837 17.96 -11.67 13.49
CA PRO A 837 17.17 -11.80 12.26
C PRO A 837 17.80 -11.04 11.09
N VAL A 838 17.75 -11.66 9.92
CA VAL A 838 18.04 -11.04 8.62
C VAL A 838 16.72 -10.93 7.85
N MET A 839 16.51 -9.85 7.10
CA MET A 839 15.37 -9.65 6.22
C MET A 839 15.82 -9.09 4.87
N LEU A 840 15.20 -9.55 3.79
CA LEU A 840 15.31 -8.95 2.47
C LEU A 840 14.06 -8.12 2.14
N LEU A 841 14.30 -6.86 1.76
CA LEU A 841 13.30 -5.81 1.50
C LEU A 841 13.46 -5.31 0.05
N PRO A 842 12.88 -6.00 -0.93
CA PRO A 842 13.11 -5.73 -2.35
C PRO A 842 12.53 -4.41 -2.81
N ILE A 843 13.35 -3.68 -3.59
CA ILE A 843 12.96 -2.42 -4.24
C ILE A 843 12.74 -2.63 -5.74
N GLY A 844 13.55 -3.47 -6.40
CA GLY A 844 13.44 -3.73 -7.85
C GLY A 844 12.13 -4.43 -8.25
N ALA A 845 11.72 -4.29 -9.51
CA ALA A 845 10.56 -4.98 -10.08
C ALA A 845 10.95 -6.30 -10.77
N CYS A 846 9.97 -7.17 -11.04
CA CYS A 846 10.19 -8.49 -11.65
C CYS A 846 10.77 -8.44 -13.08
N ASP A 847 10.65 -7.31 -13.77
CA ASP A 847 11.13 -7.07 -15.14
C ASP A 847 12.37 -6.15 -15.17
N ASP A 848 13.09 -5.97 -14.05
CA ASP A 848 14.31 -5.13 -13.97
C ASP A 848 15.52 -5.71 -14.72
N MET A 849 15.50 -7.01 -15.05
CA MET A 849 16.49 -7.70 -15.88
C MET A 849 17.95 -7.56 -15.40
N ALA A 850 18.14 -7.70 -14.10
CA ALA A 850 19.43 -7.92 -13.43
C ALA A 850 20.33 -8.96 -14.14
N HIS A 851 21.65 -8.74 -14.09
CA HIS A 851 22.70 -9.44 -14.87
C HIS A 851 22.53 -9.46 -16.41
N SER A 852 21.40 -8.99 -16.97
CA SER A 852 21.06 -9.06 -18.40
C SER A 852 21.43 -7.78 -19.15
N GLN A 853 21.08 -7.72 -20.45
CA GLN A 853 21.04 -6.48 -21.23
C GLN A 853 19.78 -5.67 -20.89
N ASN A 854 19.88 -4.34 -20.98
CA ASN A 854 18.77 -3.42 -20.74
C ASN A 854 18.22 -3.49 -19.31
N GLU A 855 19.10 -3.77 -18.35
CA GLU A 855 18.78 -3.62 -16.93
C GLU A 855 18.21 -2.23 -16.65
N LYS A 856 17.16 -2.18 -15.83
CA LYS A 856 16.52 -0.95 -15.40
C LYS A 856 16.07 -1.03 -13.96
N ILE A 857 15.82 0.13 -13.36
CA ILE A 857 14.88 0.29 -12.24
C ILE A 857 13.74 1.21 -12.66
N ASP A 858 12.50 0.88 -12.29
CA ASP A 858 11.37 1.79 -12.50
C ASP A 858 11.51 3.00 -11.56
N ILE A 859 11.26 4.23 -12.04
CA ILE A 859 11.28 5.44 -11.19
C ILE A 859 10.30 5.28 -10.04
N LYS A 860 9.11 4.72 -10.32
CA LYS A 860 8.10 4.36 -9.31
C LYS A 860 8.70 3.49 -8.21
N ASN A 861 9.53 2.50 -8.55
CA ASN A 861 10.14 1.57 -7.61
C ASN A 861 11.29 2.22 -6.84
N TYR A 862 12.20 2.93 -7.49
CA TYR A 862 13.30 3.65 -6.82
C TYR A 862 12.79 4.72 -5.83
N ILE A 863 11.78 5.50 -6.23
CA ILE A 863 11.20 6.57 -5.42
C ILE A 863 10.31 6.01 -4.30
N LYS A 864 9.39 5.08 -4.58
CA LYS A 864 8.60 4.44 -3.49
C LYS A 864 9.43 3.52 -2.61
N GLY A 865 10.50 2.90 -3.13
CA GLY A 865 11.50 2.20 -2.33
C GLY A 865 12.17 3.13 -1.32
N THR A 866 12.58 4.33 -1.75
CA THR A 866 13.09 5.37 -0.84
C THR A 866 12.06 5.76 0.24
N GLN A 867 10.76 5.85 -0.11
CA GLN A 867 9.68 6.06 0.88
C GLN A 867 9.55 4.89 1.86
N VAL A 868 9.59 3.64 1.37
CA VAL A 868 9.52 2.41 2.17
C VAL A 868 10.69 2.30 3.14
N LEU A 869 11.92 2.60 2.71
CA LEU A 869 13.10 2.54 3.58
C LEU A 869 13.00 3.56 4.72
N GLY A 870 12.51 4.77 4.45
CA GLY A 870 12.26 5.77 5.48
C GLY A 870 11.14 5.37 6.46
N ALA A 871 10.03 4.83 5.94
CA ALA A 871 8.91 4.33 6.75
C ALA A 871 9.33 3.13 7.61
N PHE A 872 10.11 2.22 7.04
CA PHE A 872 10.70 1.08 7.74
C PHE A 872 11.57 1.54 8.91
N LEU A 873 12.49 2.48 8.68
CA LEU A 873 13.30 3.07 9.77
C LEU A 873 12.45 3.65 10.91
N MET A 874 11.30 4.26 10.62
CA MET A 874 10.36 4.75 11.64
C MET A 874 9.67 3.60 12.41
N GLU A 875 9.28 2.53 11.72
CA GLU A 875 8.62 1.34 12.33
C GLU A 875 9.56 0.48 13.19
N LEU A 876 10.88 0.56 12.97
CA LEU A 876 11.90 -0.11 13.82
C LEU A 876 11.98 0.43 15.25
N SER A 877 11.19 1.46 15.60
CA SER A 877 10.91 1.87 16.98
C SER A 877 10.26 0.76 17.85
N GLN A 878 9.88 -0.37 17.26
CA GLN A 878 9.23 -1.52 17.93
C GLN A 878 10.11 -2.79 18.02
N LEU A 879 11.44 -2.70 17.78
CA LEU A 879 12.42 -3.81 17.88
C LEU A 879 12.87 -4.18 19.31
#